data_AF-A0A6P7Z9Z0-F1
#
_entry.id   AF-A0A6P7Z9Z0-F1
#
_cell.length_a   1.000
_cell.length_b   1.000
_cell.length_c   1.000
_cell.angle_alpha   90.00
_cell.angle_beta   90.00
_cell.angle_gamma   90.00
#
_symmetry.space_group_name_H-M   'P 1'
#
loop_
_entity.id
_entity.type
_entity.pdbx_description
1 polymer ?
#
loop_
_entity_poly.entity_id
_entity_poly.type
_entity_poly.pdbx_seq_one_letter_code
_entity_poly.pdbx_strand_id
1 'polypeptide(L)'
;MDILEPNTVEPDALISGTGESDLEAADGLVILRYEEYITKLLVTIADLNSKIECLQQHMGSSREDDDYTDQCSQYTASLPRCVWKPPSYSDFETSPFPEPYAGEDESSDLFLELQKVVASLERMVYSRRNLTTSPINSNTATGDGDPSLAREEWALTIKVLEEIEQGLGITPVEEEISSFRDRNMALRVVIGDKELELDRSKVTMKAFQEERDKLQRKVHELQTCVQKMEAPLFPATRCSEFLSTGGANSPACEEELWAIQDAFRNPIILAKNLVHCLQTILGAQHLCQLLSLQHQPVASHGSIKNLETETQQLRGYLDKLWILNDLLAVTLEECKSHSEKLSMLLGKQESKSTMLRLALQCSERCMEVYAALLAQADWKQDLLQQQVLRKSLSCPGGDQRCPRAPQDLDSAVKLMILEAKKVLDKRDPKEGEKSDSEAGFPCSWSPVVLSSEDEVLLKDYVQKLKKDRASVIITLASLREDGVCLCTQVAHLNDVIRAKVDDAIEAALDILPGIAEKPQLDRIKLQQDLTSTREEISDLKTQLHITEKEKRVLELQTLAHGAQEAAYLLLTEHLQWELEEWTGKRTMSMSSESSTGDSCSMGDDSEGETPVTRAEGDPSVIQELMQSFARSSELRDRIQVLLTALEKSMKDSNSQKLQSVQITTDIFRTHSDLIFAYKNSKKKYKDQLEKLQTQMASMSEQHKEEIHCLKQNIQRLEECQKAKISGETLI
;
A
#
# COMPACT_ATOMS: atom_id res chain seq x y z
N MET A 1 -24.32 -45.40 21.76
CA MET A 1 -25.02 -46.57 22.32
C MET A 1 -24.83 -46.53 23.81
N ASP A 2 -25.95 -46.62 24.53
CA ASP A 2 -26.17 -46.93 25.96
C ASP A 2 -25.56 -45.93 26.97
N ILE A 3 -26.29 -44.92 27.46
CA ILE A 3 -27.45 -44.92 28.41
C ILE A 3 -27.16 -45.72 29.68
N LEU A 4 -27.06 -45.04 30.83
CA LEU A 4 -27.92 -45.24 32.01
C LEU A 4 -27.40 -44.45 33.24
N GLU A 5 -28.24 -43.56 33.76
CA GLU A 5 -28.25 -43.18 35.19
C GLU A 5 -28.44 -44.41 36.09
N PRO A 6 -28.13 -44.35 37.39
CA PRO A 6 -29.25 -44.14 38.33
C PRO A 6 -28.93 -43.42 39.66
N ASN A 7 -29.91 -42.61 40.12
CA ASN A 7 -30.61 -42.59 41.41
C ASN A 7 -29.95 -43.02 42.75
N THR A 8 -29.98 -42.07 43.69
CA THR A 8 -30.48 -42.10 45.09
C THR A 8 -30.42 -43.40 45.91
N VAL A 9 -29.71 -43.40 47.05
CA VAL A 9 -30.17 -43.95 48.35
C VAL A 9 -29.51 -43.17 49.52
N GLU A 10 -30.34 -42.75 50.48
CA GLU A 10 -29.98 -42.12 51.78
C GLU A 10 -29.23 -43.08 52.75
N PRO A 11 -28.58 -42.54 53.80
CA PRO A 11 -27.70 -43.29 54.68
C PRO A 11 -28.44 -43.82 55.91
N ASP A 12 -28.02 -45.00 56.41
CA ASP A 12 -28.32 -45.35 57.79
C ASP A 12 -27.18 -46.13 58.46
N ALA A 13 -26.80 -45.59 59.62
CA ALA A 13 -26.46 -46.28 60.85
C ALA A 13 -25.19 -47.18 60.92
N LEU A 14 -24.26 -46.65 61.73
CA LEU A 14 -23.80 -47.24 63.01
C LEU A 14 -22.42 -47.96 63.07
N ILE A 15 -21.63 -47.41 64.01
CA ILE A 15 -20.78 -48.08 65.01
C ILE A 15 -19.27 -48.14 64.75
N SER A 16 -18.63 -47.13 65.34
CA SER A 16 -17.50 -47.17 66.28
C SER A 16 -16.15 -47.78 65.85
N GLY A 17 -15.13 -46.92 65.92
CA GLY A 17 -14.13 -47.06 66.97
C GLY A 17 -12.83 -47.77 66.59
N THR A 18 -11.92 -47.02 65.96
CA THR A 18 -10.43 -47.04 66.03
C THR A 18 -10.01 -45.94 65.05
N GLY A 19 -9.20 -44.93 65.33
CA GLY A 19 -8.26 -44.67 66.40
C GLY A 19 -7.07 -43.97 65.76
N GLU A 20 -7.23 -42.68 65.41
CA GLU A 20 -6.20 -41.66 65.04
C GLU A 20 -5.15 -41.97 63.95
N SER A 21 -4.82 -43.22 63.61
CA SER A 21 -3.81 -43.59 62.61
C SER A 21 -4.29 -43.53 61.16
N ASP A 22 -5.61 -43.66 60.94
CA ASP A 22 -6.18 -43.69 59.59
C ASP A 22 -6.48 -42.28 59.04
N LEU A 23 -6.57 -41.28 59.92
CA LEU A 23 -6.78 -39.87 59.54
C LEU A 23 -5.48 -39.23 59.01
N GLU A 24 -4.32 -39.51 59.61
CA GLU A 24 -3.02 -39.05 59.09
C GLU A 24 -2.67 -39.73 57.74
N ALA A 25 -3.04 -41.00 57.56
CA ALA A 25 -2.85 -41.71 56.30
C ALA A 25 -3.79 -41.19 55.19
N ALA A 26 -5.02 -40.81 55.53
CA ALA A 26 -5.97 -40.19 54.61
C ALA A 26 -5.53 -38.77 54.20
N ASP A 27 -5.05 -37.96 55.14
CA ASP A 27 -4.48 -36.64 54.84
C ASP A 27 -3.21 -36.73 53.98
N GLY A 28 -2.35 -37.72 54.23
CA GLY A 28 -1.18 -38.00 53.38
C GLY A 28 -1.55 -38.34 51.93
N LEU A 29 -2.62 -39.12 51.73
CA LEU A 29 -3.14 -39.43 50.39
C LEU A 29 -3.74 -38.21 49.68
N VAL A 30 -4.41 -37.33 50.43
CA VAL A 30 -4.95 -36.07 49.90
C VAL A 30 -3.82 -35.10 49.51
N ILE A 31 -2.77 -35.00 50.33
CA ILE A 31 -1.58 -34.19 50.03
C ILE A 31 -0.88 -34.71 48.77
N LEU A 32 -0.69 -36.02 48.62
CA LEU A 32 -0.09 -36.61 47.42
C LEU A 32 -0.92 -36.33 46.15
N ARG A 33 -2.25 -36.31 46.25
CA ARG A 33 -3.14 -35.93 45.12
C ARG A 33 -2.95 -34.47 44.72
N TYR A 34 -2.80 -33.57 45.70
CA TYR A 34 -2.53 -32.16 45.43
C TYR A 34 -1.13 -31.95 44.85
N GLU A 35 -0.12 -32.66 45.34
CA GLU A 35 1.23 -32.64 44.75
C GLU A 35 1.24 -33.16 43.30
N GLU A 36 0.48 -34.23 43.02
CA GLU A 36 0.34 -34.76 41.66
C GLU A 36 -0.41 -33.77 40.74
N TYR A 37 -1.39 -33.04 41.26
CA TYR A 37 -2.08 -31.98 40.52
C TYR A 37 -1.18 -30.77 40.26
N ILE A 38 -0.41 -30.34 41.26
CA ILE A 38 0.56 -29.23 41.16
C ILE A 38 1.66 -29.58 40.15
N THR A 39 2.19 -30.80 40.19
CA THR A 39 3.22 -31.23 39.22
C THR A 39 2.66 -31.31 37.80
N LYS A 40 1.44 -31.82 37.60
CA LYS A 40 0.76 -31.77 36.30
C LYS A 40 0.55 -30.34 35.81
N LEU A 41 0.16 -29.43 36.70
CA LEU A 41 0.01 -28.01 36.38
C LEU A 41 1.35 -27.34 36.03
N LEU A 42 2.43 -27.68 36.74
CA LEU A 42 3.76 -27.16 36.43
C LEU A 42 4.29 -27.67 35.09
N VAL A 43 4.00 -28.93 34.73
CA VAL A 43 4.32 -29.48 33.41
C VAL A 43 3.52 -28.78 32.31
N THR A 44 2.22 -28.54 32.51
CA THR A 44 1.43 -27.80 31.50
C THR A 44 1.87 -26.35 31.37
N ILE A 45 2.26 -25.69 32.46
CA ILE A 45 2.85 -24.35 32.44
C ILE A 45 4.19 -24.35 31.69
N ALA A 46 5.04 -25.36 31.92
CA ALA A 46 6.32 -25.49 31.20
C ALA A 46 6.11 -25.72 29.69
N ASP A 47 5.17 -26.57 29.30
CA ASP A 47 4.81 -26.81 27.90
C ASP A 47 4.23 -25.55 27.24
N LEU A 48 3.38 -24.81 27.94
CA LEU A 48 2.84 -23.54 27.46
C LEU A 48 3.92 -22.49 27.32
N ASN A 49 4.86 -22.38 28.27
CA ASN A 49 5.98 -21.45 28.19
C ASN A 49 6.93 -21.80 27.04
N SER A 50 7.22 -23.09 26.82
CA SER A 50 8.00 -23.56 25.66
C SER A 50 7.28 -23.24 24.34
N LYS A 51 5.95 -23.35 24.31
CA LYS A 51 5.14 -22.98 23.14
C LYS A 51 5.10 -21.47 22.91
N ILE A 52 5.08 -20.67 23.97
CA ILE A 52 5.20 -19.21 23.90
C ILE A 52 6.59 -18.81 23.41
N GLU A 53 7.66 -19.43 23.90
CA GLU A 53 9.03 -19.19 23.42
C GLU A 53 9.19 -19.58 21.94
N CYS A 54 8.64 -20.72 21.51
CA CYS A 54 8.59 -21.10 20.09
C CYS A 54 7.85 -20.05 19.25
N LEU A 55 6.71 -19.55 19.72
CA LEU A 55 5.94 -18.52 19.02
C LEU A 55 6.67 -17.17 19.00
N GLN A 56 7.37 -16.81 20.08
CA GLN A 56 8.18 -15.59 20.16
C GLN A 56 9.41 -15.66 19.26
N GLN A 57 10.07 -16.82 19.15
CA GLN A 57 11.16 -17.06 18.20
C GLN A 57 10.65 -17.01 16.76
N HIS A 58 9.47 -17.57 16.49
CA HIS A 58 8.88 -17.54 15.14
C HIS A 58 8.41 -16.13 14.75
N MET A 59 7.90 -15.34 15.70
CA MET A 59 7.61 -13.92 15.50
C MET A 59 8.87 -13.04 15.42
N GLY A 60 9.97 -13.43 16.08
CA GLY A 60 11.27 -12.78 15.95
C GLY A 60 11.87 -13.00 14.55
N SER A 61 11.84 -14.24 14.05
CA SER A 61 12.30 -14.59 12.71
C SER A 61 11.47 -13.93 11.60
N SER A 62 10.13 -13.85 11.75
CA SER A 62 9.27 -13.15 10.78
C SER A 62 9.51 -11.63 10.74
N ARG A 63 10.19 -11.07 11.74
CA ARG A 63 10.50 -9.63 11.81
C ARG A 63 11.91 -9.33 11.27
N GLU A 64 12.83 -10.28 11.38
CA GLU A 64 14.17 -10.21 10.77
C GLU A 64 14.12 -10.41 9.25
N ASP A 65 13.15 -11.17 8.72
CA ASP A 65 12.93 -11.34 7.28
C ASP A 65 12.28 -10.11 6.60
N ASP A 66 11.55 -9.27 7.34
CA ASP A 66 10.97 -8.01 6.84
C ASP A 66 12.01 -6.88 6.76
N ASP A 67 13.03 -6.86 7.63
CA ASP A 67 14.11 -5.86 7.60
C ASP A 67 15.20 -6.19 6.55
N TYR A 68 15.25 -7.43 6.03
CA TYR A 68 16.20 -7.84 4.99
C TYR A 68 15.68 -7.66 3.56
N THR A 69 14.39 -7.36 3.39
CA THR A 69 13.76 -7.28 2.06
C THR A 69 13.86 -5.87 1.44
N ASP A 70 14.17 -4.83 2.22
CA ASP A 70 14.26 -3.44 1.74
C ASP A 70 15.65 -2.99 1.27
N GLN A 71 16.69 -3.83 1.37
CA GLN A 71 18.06 -3.49 0.90
C GLN A 71 18.48 -4.18 -0.40
N CYS A 72 17.67 -5.08 -0.97
CA CYS A 72 18.05 -5.84 -2.18
C CYS A 72 17.57 -5.24 -3.51
N SER A 73 16.96 -4.06 -3.52
CA SER A 73 16.45 -3.43 -4.75
C SER A 73 17.42 -2.46 -5.45
N GLN A 74 18.68 -2.31 -4.97
CA GLN A 74 19.66 -1.40 -5.59
C GLN A 74 21.10 -1.96 -5.76
N TYR A 75 21.32 -3.27 -5.84
CA TYR A 75 22.65 -3.81 -6.13
C TYR A 75 22.62 -5.06 -7.05
N THR A 76 22.33 -4.86 -8.33
CA THR A 76 22.63 -5.84 -9.39
C THR A 76 23.17 -5.16 -10.65
N ALA A 77 24.22 -4.37 -10.50
CA ALA A 77 25.00 -3.89 -11.63
C ALA A 77 26.48 -3.81 -11.26
N SER A 78 27.09 -4.95 -10.90
CA SER A 78 28.52 -5.26 -11.08
C SER A 78 28.97 -6.38 -10.13
N LEU A 79 29.32 -7.54 -10.68
CA LEU A 79 30.46 -8.43 -10.34
C LEU A 79 30.26 -9.83 -10.97
N PRO A 80 31.35 -10.61 -11.19
CA PRO A 80 31.57 -11.37 -12.41
C PRO A 80 30.98 -12.78 -12.38
N ARG A 81 30.69 -13.31 -13.58
CA ARG A 81 30.29 -14.70 -13.84
C ARG A 81 31.29 -15.69 -13.20
N CYS A 82 30.92 -16.31 -12.09
CA CYS A 82 31.53 -17.55 -11.63
C CYS A 82 31.05 -18.70 -12.52
N VAL A 83 31.97 -19.24 -13.31
CA VAL A 83 31.79 -20.47 -14.09
C VAL A 83 31.65 -21.64 -13.12
N TRP A 84 30.43 -22.15 -12.96
CA TRP A 84 30.19 -23.43 -12.29
C TRP A 84 30.43 -24.57 -13.29
N LYS A 85 31.34 -25.48 -12.93
CA LYS A 85 31.62 -26.75 -13.61
C LYS A 85 30.81 -27.86 -12.94
N PRO A 86 30.14 -28.77 -13.68
CA PRO A 86 29.43 -29.89 -13.06
C PRO A 86 30.44 -30.98 -12.60
N PRO A 87 30.14 -31.70 -11.50
CA PRO A 87 30.97 -32.81 -11.06
C PRO A 87 30.75 -34.05 -11.95
N SER A 88 31.86 -34.72 -12.26
CA SER A 88 31.95 -36.00 -12.94
C SER A 88 31.36 -37.09 -12.05
N TYR A 89 30.33 -37.80 -12.53
CA TYR A 89 29.84 -39.03 -11.93
C TYR A 89 30.56 -40.23 -12.56
N SER A 90 31.16 -41.08 -11.72
CA SER A 90 31.59 -42.42 -12.08
C SER A 90 31.07 -43.43 -11.04
N ASP A 91 30.37 -44.42 -11.59
CA ASP A 91 30.35 -45.85 -11.26
C ASP A 91 29.46 -46.46 -10.15
N PHE A 92 28.84 -47.58 -10.59
CA PHE A 92 28.21 -48.73 -9.89
C PHE A 92 26.81 -48.50 -9.25
N GLU A 93 25.79 -49.34 -9.40
CA GLU A 93 25.69 -50.74 -9.86
C GLU A 93 24.21 -51.12 -10.11
N THR A 94 23.99 -52.24 -10.80
CA THR A 94 22.72 -52.70 -11.40
C THR A 94 21.94 -53.71 -10.52
N SER A 95 20.59 -53.67 -10.63
CA SER A 95 19.63 -54.82 -10.57
C SER A 95 18.99 -55.20 -9.21
N PRO A 96 17.82 -55.90 -9.15
CA PRO A 96 16.63 -55.97 -10.03
C PRO A 96 15.27 -55.78 -9.29
N PHE A 97 14.21 -55.60 -10.09
CA PHE A 97 12.77 -55.68 -9.75
C PHE A 97 12.30 -56.99 -9.08
N PRO A 98 11.11 -56.95 -8.44
CA PRO A 98 10.07 -57.93 -8.78
C PRO A 98 8.69 -57.30 -9.08
N GLU A 99 8.12 -57.69 -10.21
CA GLU A 99 6.68 -57.71 -10.56
C GLU A 99 6.06 -59.08 -10.16
N PRO A 100 4.76 -59.38 -10.36
CA PRO A 100 3.54 -58.56 -10.40
C PRO A 100 2.35 -59.21 -9.61
N TYR A 101 1.29 -58.47 -9.31
CA TYR A 101 -0.05 -59.06 -9.13
C TYR A 101 -1.09 -58.25 -9.88
N ALA A 102 -1.86 -58.97 -10.69
CA ALA A 102 -2.89 -58.50 -11.60
C ALA A 102 -4.17 -58.09 -10.87
N GLY A 103 -4.81 -57.06 -11.40
CA GLY A 103 -6.22 -56.72 -11.20
C GLY A 103 -6.70 -56.05 -12.47
N GLU A 104 -7.57 -56.76 -13.20
CA GLU A 104 -8.26 -56.27 -14.40
C GLU A 104 -9.08 -55.03 -14.04
N ASP A 105 -8.99 -53.97 -14.85
CA ASP A 105 -10.16 -53.13 -15.10
C ASP A 105 -10.02 -52.35 -16.40
N GLU A 106 -11.15 -52.28 -17.11
CA GLU A 106 -11.38 -51.60 -18.37
C GLU A 106 -10.95 -50.13 -18.30
N SER A 107 -9.74 -49.83 -18.76
CA SER A 107 -9.44 -48.50 -19.29
C SER A 107 -9.23 -48.67 -20.78
N SER A 108 -10.14 -48.09 -21.56
CA SER A 108 -9.91 -47.81 -22.96
C SER A 108 -8.51 -47.23 -23.06
N ASP A 109 -7.58 -47.94 -23.71
CA ASP A 109 -6.17 -47.55 -23.78
C ASP A 109 -6.09 -46.16 -24.41
N LEU A 110 -6.14 -45.13 -23.55
CA LEU A 110 -6.04 -43.72 -23.90
C LEU A 110 -4.74 -43.48 -24.66
N PHE A 111 -3.73 -44.31 -24.42
CA PHE A 111 -2.49 -44.33 -25.16
C PHE A 111 -2.67 -44.83 -26.60
N LEU A 112 -3.43 -45.90 -26.85
CA LEU A 112 -3.75 -46.35 -28.21
C LEU A 112 -4.68 -45.38 -28.93
N GLU A 113 -5.63 -44.76 -28.23
CA GLU A 113 -6.48 -43.70 -28.77
C GLU A 113 -5.67 -42.45 -29.11
N LEU A 114 -4.80 -41.99 -28.20
CA LEU A 114 -3.92 -40.86 -28.43
C LEU A 114 -2.96 -41.15 -29.58
N GLN A 115 -2.42 -42.37 -29.66
CA GLN A 115 -1.56 -42.78 -30.77
C GLN A 115 -2.33 -42.86 -32.10
N LYS A 116 -3.60 -43.28 -32.09
CA LYS A 116 -4.49 -43.21 -33.27
C LYS A 116 -4.81 -41.77 -33.66
N VAL A 117 -5.06 -40.89 -32.70
CA VAL A 117 -5.36 -39.47 -32.93
C VAL A 117 -4.12 -38.76 -33.45
N VAL A 118 -2.95 -39.00 -32.88
CA VAL A 118 -1.67 -38.46 -33.37
C VAL A 118 -1.34 -39.01 -34.75
N ALA A 119 -1.48 -40.31 -35.00
CA ALA A 119 -1.26 -40.88 -36.33
C ALA A 119 -2.30 -40.42 -37.37
N SER A 120 -3.52 -40.08 -36.95
CA SER A 120 -4.57 -39.45 -37.76
C SER A 120 -4.20 -38.01 -38.10
N LEU A 121 -3.72 -37.25 -37.10
CA LEU A 121 -3.28 -35.87 -37.25
C LEU A 121 -2.05 -35.78 -38.14
N GLU A 122 -1.08 -36.69 -37.97
CA GLU A 122 0.09 -36.80 -38.82
C GLU A 122 -0.30 -37.13 -40.27
N ARG A 123 -1.23 -38.07 -40.50
CA ARG A 123 -1.76 -38.34 -41.85
C ARG A 123 -2.47 -37.14 -42.45
N MET A 124 -3.21 -36.37 -41.64
CA MET A 124 -3.92 -35.17 -42.08
C MET A 124 -2.95 -34.03 -42.41
N VAL A 125 -1.93 -33.82 -41.57
CA VAL A 125 -0.85 -32.83 -41.79
C VAL A 125 -0.01 -33.23 -43.00
N TYR A 126 0.29 -34.51 -43.17
CA TYR A 126 1.01 -35.02 -44.35
C TYR A 126 0.18 -34.86 -45.63
N SER A 127 -1.13 -35.09 -45.56
CA SER A 127 -2.06 -34.85 -46.67
C SER A 127 -2.15 -33.35 -47.01
N ARG A 128 -2.22 -32.48 -46.00
CA ARG A 128 -2.23 -31.01 -46.17
C ARG A 128 -0.92 -30.48 -46.74
N ARG A 129 0.22 -31.02 -46.29
CA ARG A 129 1.56 -30.65 -46.78
C ARG A 129 1.73 -31.03 -48.25
N ASN A 130 1.24 -32.20 -48.66
CA ASN A 130 1.25 -32.65 -50.06
C ASN A 130 0.26 -31.87 -50.95
N LEU A 131 -0.85 -31.35 -50.40
CA LEU A 131 -1.76 -30.44 -51.11
C LEU A 131 -1.13 -29.06 -51.35
N THR A 132 -0.33 -28.55 -50.42
CA THR A 132 0.43 -27.29 -50.56
C THR A 132 1.68 -27.41 -51.43
N THR A 133 2.11 -28.63 -51.77
CA THR A 133 3.29 -28.88 -52.61
C THR A 133 2.92 -29.67 -53.87
N SER A 134 1.92 -29.21 -54.63
CA SER A 134 1.90 -29.48 -56.07
C SER A 134 2.77 -28.43 -56.76
N PRO A 135 3.83 -28.81 -57.50
CA PRO A 135 4.65 -27.84 -58.19
C PRO A 135 3.85 -27.28 -59.37
N ILE A 136 3.57 -25.98 -59.32
CA ILE A 136 3.11 -25.23 -60.48
C ILE A 136 4.27 -25.23 -61.48
N ASN A 137 4.25 -26.17 -62.42
CA ASN A 137 4.91 -25.99 -63.70
C ASN A 137 4.23 -24.80 -64.37
N SER A 138 4.90 -23.66 -64.33
CA SER A 138 4.59 -22.51 -65.18
C SER A 138 4.73 -22.94 -66.63
N ASN A 139 3.63 -22.85 -67.39
CA ASN A 139 3.47 -22.74 -68.84
C ASN A 139 2.02 -23.19 -69.10
N THR A 140 1.01 -22.33 -69.25
CA THR A 140 0.75 -21.51 -70.45
C THR A 140 -0.43 -20.57 -70.19
N ALA A 141 -0.23 -19.27 -70.45
CA ALA A 141 -1.07 -18.45 -71.34
C ALA A 141 -2.62 -18.57 -71.30
N THR A 142 -3.22 -17.40 -71.08
CA THR A 142 -4.55 -16.93 -71.57
C THR A 142 -5.83 -17.50 -70.96
N GLY A 143 -6.67 -16.58 -70.45
CA GLY A 143 -8.13 -16.67 -70.46
C GLY A 143 -8.80 -17.16 -69.18
N ASP A 144 -9.67 -16.30 -68.63
CA ASP A 144 -10.77 -16.58 -67.67
C ASP A 144 -10.58 -17.73 -66.65
N GLY A 145 -10.19 -17.36 -65.43
CA GLY A 145 -10.33 -18.21 -64.24
C GLY A 145 -11.42 -17.67 -63.31
N ASP A 146 -12.50 -18.43 -63.16
CA ASP A 146 -13.72 -18.06 -62.42
C ASP A 146 -13.47 -17.46 -61.02
N PRO A 147 -14.13 -16.33 -60.67
CA PRO A 147 -14.06 -15.71 -59.33
C PRO A 147 -14.75 -16.54 -58.23
N SER A 148 -15.32 -17.70 -58.57
CA SER A 148 -15.96 -18.64 -57.65
C SER A 148 -14.95 -19.42 -56.82
N LEU A 149 -13.85 -19.89 -57.44
CA LEU A 149 -12.84 -20.70 -56.77
C LEU A 149 -12.03 -19.88 -55.75
N ALA A 150 -11.64 -18.66 -56.12
CA ALA A 150 -11.00 -17.74 -55.18
C ALA A 150 -11.94 -17.40 -54.01
N ARG A 151 -13.25 -17.22 -54.25
CA ARG A 151 -14.23 -16.93 -53.19
C ARG A 151 -14.40 -18.10 -52.22
N GLU A 152 -14.39 -19.33 -52.70
CA GLU A 152 -14.43 -20.53 -51.86
C GLU A 152 -13.12 -20.74 -51.08
N GLU A 153 -11.96 -20.43 -51.67
CA GLU A 153 -10.66 -20.45 -51.00
C GLU A 153 -10.55 -19.38 -49.90
N TRP A 154 -11.05 -18.15 -50.16
CA TRP A 154 -11.14 -17.10 -49.14
C TRP A 154 -12.14 -17.44 -48.04
N ALA A 155 -13.28 -18.06 -48.37
CA ALA A 155 -14.26 -18.53 -47.38
C ALA A 155 -13.71 -19.64 -46.48
N LEU A 156 -12.92 -20.57 -47.05
CA LEU A 156 -12.22 -21.61 -46.29
C LEU A 156 -11.12 -21.02 -45.39
N THR A 157 -10.43 -19.98 -45.85
CA THR A 157 -9.40 -19.29 -45.06
C THR A 157 -10.01 -18.52 -43.88
N ILE A 158 -11.17 -17.89 -44.07
CA ILE A 158 -11.93 -17.22 -43.01
C ILE A 158 -12.43 -18.23 -41.97
N LYS A 159 -12.93 -19.39 -42.41
CA LYS A 159 -13.36 -20.48 -41.50
C LYS A 159 -12.21 -21.03 -40.66
N VAL A 160 -11.02 -21.16 -41.24
CA VAL A 160 -9.81 -21.60 -40.53
C VAL A 160 -9.34 -20.55 -39.52
N LEU A 161 -9.50 -19.26 -39.82
CA LEU A 161 -9.23 -18.18 -38.88
C LEU A 161 -10.22 -18.17 -37.71
N GLU A 162 -11.52 -18.36 -37.97
CA GLU A 162 -12.56 -18.50 -36.94
C GLU A 162 -12.31 -19.72 -36.02
N GLU A 163 -11.89 -20.86 -36.57
CA GLU A 163 -11.55 -22.06 -35.80
C GLU A 163 -10.27 -21.88 -34.95
N ILE A 164 -9.30 -21.09 -35.43
CA ILE A 164 -8.09 -20.73 -34.67
C ILE A 164 -8.43 -19.73 -33.55
N GLU A 165 -9.34 -18.78 -33.78
CA GLU A 165 -9.82 -17.82 -32.78
C GLU A 165 -10.62 -18.50 -31.67
N GLN A 166 -11.48 -19.47 -32.00
CA GLN A 166 -12.20 -20.29 -31.02
C GLN A 166 -11.28 -21.23 -30.22
N GLY A 167 -10.17 -21.68 -30.81
CA GLY A 167 -9.18 -22.55 -30.15
C GLY A 167 -8.19 -21.80 -29.23
N LEU A 168 -7.98 -20.50 -29.44
CA LEU A 168 -7.03 -19.68 -28.66
C LEU A 168 -7.68 -18.89 -27.51
N GLY A 169 -9.00 -18.97 -27.32
CA GLY A 169 -9.69 -18.36 -26.18
C GLY A 169 -9.54 -16.84 -26.09
N ILE A 170 -9.28 -16.17 -27.21
CA ILE A 170 -9.24 -14.70 -27.28
C ILE A 170 -10.70 -14.24 -27.33
N THR A 171 -11.26 -13.86 -26.17
CA THR A 171 -12.52 -13.11 -26.14
C THR A 171 -12.36 -11.86 -27.01
N PRO A 172 -13.33 -11.54 -27.88
CA PRO A 172 -13.17 -10.46 -28.83
C PRO A 172 -12.94 -9.16 -28.04
N VAL A 173 -11.89 -8.42 -28.39
CA VAL A 173 -11.52 -7.11 -27.81
C VAL A 173 -12.72 -6.13 -27.79
N GLU A 174 -13.74 -6.36 -28.62
CA GLU A 174 -15.02 -5.63 -28.63
C GLU A 174 -15.88 -5.84 -27.36
N GLU A 175 -15.87 -7.03 -26.74
CA GLU A 175 -16.58 -7.29 -25.48
C GLU A 175 -15.92 -6.58 -24.29
N GLU A 176 -14.59 -6.46 -24.33
CA GLU A 176 -13.85 -5.73 -23.30
C GLU A 176 -14.03 -4.21 -23.45
N ILE A 177 -14.02 -3.70 -24.68
CA ILE A 177 -14.32 -2.30 -24.99
C ILE A 177 -15.78 -1.94 -24.63
N SER A 178 -16.75 -2.83 -24.88
CA SER A 178 -18.15 -2.60 -24.50
C SER A 178 -18.33 -2.64 -22.98
N SER A 179 -17.69 -3.60 -22.30
CA SER A 179 -17.58 -3.66 -20.83
C SER A 179 -16.99 -2.39 -20.21
N PHE A 180 -15.91 -1.85 -20.77
CA PHE A 180 -15.35 -0.57 -20.32
C PHE A 180 -16.27 0.61 -20.61
N ARG A 181 -16.98 0.61 -21.75
CA ARG A 181 -17.96 1.64 -22.09
C ARG A 181 -19.14 1.64 -21.12
N ASP A 182 -19.64 0.47 -20.75
CA ASP A 182 -20.75 0.30 -19.81
C ASP A 182 -20.33 0.72 -18.40
N ARG A 183 -19.12 0.36 -17.95
CA ARG A 183 -18.56 0.87 -16.70
C ARG A 183 -18.40 2.39 -16.70
N ASN A 184 -17.94 2.97 -17.80
CA ASN A 184 -17.78 4.42 -17.92
C ASN A 184 -19.14 5.14 -17.91
N MET A 185 -20.18 4.54 -18.50
CA MET A 185 -21.55 5.04 -18.43
C MET A 185 -22.11 4.95 -17.01
N ALA A 186 -21.92 3.82 -16.33
CA ALA A 186 -22.34 3.63 -14.94
C ALA A 186 -21.66 4.63 -14.00
N LEU A 187 -20.35 4.86 -14.16
CA LEU A 187 -19.62 5.86 -13.39
C LEU A 187 -20.14 7.28 -13.61
N ARG A 188 -20.53 7.65 -14.84
CA ARG A 188 -21.14 8.96 -15.11
C ARG A 188 -22.48 9.14 -14.39
N VAL A 189 -23.29 8.09 -14.31
CA VAL A 189 -24.56 8.11 -13.57
C VAL A 189 -24.28 8.30 -12.07
N VAL A 190 -23.36 7.53 -11.50
CA VAL A 190 -22.99 7.64 -10.07
C VAL A 190 -22.42 9.03 -9.75
N ILE A 191 -21.60 9.60 -10.63
CA ILE A 191 -21.09 10.97 -10.48
C ILE A 191 -22.25 11.96 -10.48
N GLY A 192 -23.21 11.83 -11.40
CA GLY A 192 -24.40 12.68 -11.43
C GLY A 192 -25.26 12.57 -10.16
N ASP A 193 -25.46 11.36 -9.64
CA ASP A 193 -26.18 11.16 -8.37
C ASP A 193 -25.44 11.79 -7.18
N LYS A 194 -24.10 11.70 -7.17
CA LYS A 194 -23.26 12.35 -6.15
C LYS A 194 -23.26 13.88 -6.27
N GLU A 195 -23.31 14.42 -7.49
CA GLU A 195 -23.49 15.86 -7.71
C GLU A 195 -24.84 16.35 -7.20
N LEU A 196 -25.92 15.60 -7.44
CA LEU A 196 -27.26 15.92 -6.89
C LEU A 196 -27.31 15.82 -5.36
N GLU A 197 -26.65 14.82 -4.77
CA GLU A 197 -26.52 14.68 -3.31
C GLU A 197 -25.72 15.84 -2.71
N LEU A 198 -24.64 16.24 -3.39
CA LEU A 198 -23.84 17.40 -3.02
C LEU A 198 -24.67 18.68 -3.10
N ASP A 199 -25.50 18.86 -4.13
CA ASP A 199 -26.38 20.03 -4.23
C ASP A 199 -27.48 20.05 -3.16
N ARG A 200 -28.05 18.89 -2.80
CA ARG A 200 -28.94 18.78 -1.63
C ARG A 200 -28.23 19.20 -0.34
N SER A 201 -26.99 18.74 -0.14
CA SER A 201 -26.18 19.09 1.03
C SER A 201 -25.85 20.59 1.06
N LYS A 202 -25.59 21.23 -0.08
CA LYS A 202 -25.38 22.69 -0.17
C LYS A 202 -26.64 23.44 0.26
N VAL A 203 -27.82 22.97 -0.13
CA VAL A 203 -29.10 23.61 0.26
C VAL A 203 -29.33 23.49 1.77
N THR A 204 -29.08 22.32 2.37
CA THR A 204 -29.22 22.15 3.83
C THR A 204 -28.19 22.98 4.59
N MET A 205 -26.95 23.05 4.11
CA MET A 205 -25.92 23.92 4.69
C MET A 205 -26.31 25.41 4.63
N LYS A 206 -26.90 25.87 3.53
CA LYS A 206 -27.43 27.24 3.44
C LYS A 206 -28.55 27.48 4.45
N ALA A 207 -29.47 26.54 4.64
CA ALA A 207 -30.53 26.66 5.64
C ALA A 207 -29.97 26.75 7.07
N PHE A 208 -28.97 25.93 7.42
CA PHE A 208 -28.29 26.05 8.72
C PHE A 208 -27.55 27.37 8.89
N GLN A 209 -26.93 27.87 7.82
CA GLN A 209 -26.26 29.16 7.83
C GLN A 209 -27.25 30.31 8.13
N GLU A 210 -28.42 30.29 7.51
CA GLU A 210 -29.50 31.26 7.73
C GLU A 210 -30.06 31.20 9.18
N GLU A 211 -30.27 30.01 9.72
CA GLU A 211 -30.70 29.86 11.13
C GLU A 211 -29.62 30.32 12.10
N ARG A 212 -28.34 30.05 11.82
CA ARG A 212 -27.21 30.60 12.59
C ARG A 212 -27.20 32.13 12.51
N ASP A 213 -27.39 32.74 11.34
CA ASP A 213 -27.46 34.21 11.21
C ASP A 213 -28.64 34.82 11.96
N LYS A 214 -29.77 34.12 11.97
CA LYS A 214 -30.96 34.52 12.74
C LYS A 214 -30.74 34.42 14.24
N LEU A 215 -30.08 33.38 14.72
CA LEU A 215 -29.68 33.24 16.11
C LEU A 215 -28.65 34.30 16.50
N GLN A 216 -27.66 34.56 15.63
CA GLN A 216 -26.71 35.65 15.85
C GLN A 216 -27.42 37.00 15.98
N ARG A 217 -28.38 37.32 15.09
CA ARG A 217 -29.19 38.54 15.22
C ARG A 217 -29.95 38.60 16.55
N LYS A 218 -30.62 37.51 16.96
CA LYS A 218 -31.30 37.44 18.27
C LYS A 218 -30.35 37.66 19.44
N VAL A 219 -29.14 37.09 19.38
CA VAL A 219 -28.11 37.31 20.41
C VAL A 219 -27.70 38.78 20.46
N HIS A 220 -27.48 39.42 19.31
CA HIS A 220 -27.15 40.86 19.26
C HIS A 220 -28.30 41.73 19.77
N GLU A 221 -29.56 41.39 19.45
CA GLU A 221 -30.74 42.07 19.99
C GLU A 221 -30.83 41.93 21.50
N LEU A 222 -30.61 40.72 22.04
CA LEU A 222 -30.58 40.48 23.48
C LEU A 222 -29.43 41.23 24.16
N GLN A 223 -28.24 41.21 23.59
CA GLN A 223 -27.10 42.00 24.08
C GLN A 223 -27.42 43.50 24.10
N THR A 224 -28.09 44.01 23.06
CA THR A 224 -28.52 45.41 22.99
C THR A 224 -29.59 45.72 24.04
N CYS A 225 -30.53 44.81 24.29
CA CYS A 225 -31.55 44.95 25.34
C CYS A 225 -30.93 44.93 26.74
N VAL A 226 -29.96 44.04 26.98
CA VAL A 226 -29.21 43.98 28.25
C VAL A 226 -28.40 45.27 28.46
N GLN A 227 -27.69 45.77 27.44
CA GLN A 227 -26.96 47.04 27.52
C GLN A 227 -27.86 48.24 27.79
N LYS A 228 -29.08 48.27 27.25
CA LYS A 228 -30.08 49.30 27.57
C LYS A 228 -30.56 49.22 29.02
N MET A 229 -30.57 48.02 29.61
CA MET A 229 -30.98 47.75 30.98
C MET A 229 -29.83 47.96 31.98
N GLU A 230 -28.58 47.78 31.54
CA GLU A 230 -27.34 48.01 32.31
C GLU A 230 -26.81 49.45 32.24
N ALA A 231 -27.48 50.36 31.51
CA ALA A 231 -27.11 51.77 31.47
C ALA A 231 -27.11 52.37 32.89
N PRO A 232 -25.94 52.76 33.46
CA PRO A 232 -25.87 53.16 34.86
C PRO A 232 -26.38 54.59 35.07
N LEU A 233 -27.25 54.72 36.08
CA LEU A 233 -27.41 55.93 36.88
C LEU A 233 -26.02 56.42 37.35
N PHE A 234 -25.59 57.61 36.93
CA PHE A 234 -24.48 58.32 37.57
C PHE A 234 -24.98 59.60 38.25
N PRO A 235 -24.42 59.96 39.43
CA PRO A 235 -24.90 61.05 40.26
C PRO A 235 -24.38 62.42 39.79
N ALA A 236 -25.17 63.45 40.08
CA ALA A 236 -24.90 64.84 39.76
C ALA A 236 -23.62 65.40 40.41
N THR A 237 -22.88 66.26 39.69
CA THR A 237 -22.22 67.47 40.24
C THR A 237 -21.86 68.49 39.13
N ARG A 238 -22.66 69.58 39.12
CA ARG A 238 -22.37 71.03 38.90
C ARG A 238 -21.77 71.60 37.60
N CYS A 239 -22.58 72.54 37.04
CA CYS A 239 -22.29 73.92 36.53
C CYS A 239 -21.26 74.07 35.39
N SER A 240 -21.46 74.81 34.30
CA SER A 240 -22.00 76.16 34.00
C SER A 240 -22.13 76.18 32.45
N GLU A 241 -23.06 76.84 31.74
CA GLU A 241 -23.06 78.29 31.49
C GLU A 241 -24.12 78.62 30.39
N PHE A 242 -24.88 79.69 30.62
CA PHE A 242 -25.33 80.74 29.68
C PHE A 242 -26.24 80.49 28.44
N LEU A 243 -27.45 81.07 28.58
CA LEU A 243 -28.25 81.92 27.66
C LEU A 243 -28.89 81.38 26.36
N SER A 244 -30.23 81.25 26.45
CA SER A 244 -31.28 81.86 25.60
C SER A 244 -31.23 81.77 24.08
N THR A 245 -32.25 81.14 23.48
CA THR A 245 -33.32 81.85 22.72
C THR A 245 -34.55 80.98 22.38
N GLY A 246 -35.74 81.43 22.82
CA GLY A 246 -37.09 81.24 22.22
C GLY A 246 -37.72 79.84 22.16
N GLY A 247 -38.93 79.55 22.64
CA GLY A 247 -39.97 80.34 23.32
C GLY A 247 -41.21 79.46 23.57
N ALA A 248 -41.94 79.78 24.65
CA ALA A 248 -43.38 79.59 24.98
C ALA A 248 -44.04 78.18 24.86
N ASN A 249 -44.90 77.65 25.74
CA ASN A 249 -45.48 77.90 27.09
C ASN A 249 -46.20 76.56 27.47
N SER A 250 -45.85 75.85 28.56
CA SER A 250 -46.56 75.72 29.88
C SER A 250 -47.90 74.92 29.91
N PRO A 251 -48.40 74.39 31.06
CA PRO A 251 -47.95 73.16 31.78
C PRO A 251 -49.12 72.25 32.29
N ALA A 252 -48.91 70.93 32.34
CA ALA A 252 -49.66 69.92 33.14
C ALA A 252 -49.07 68.54 32.76
N CYS A 253 -48.58 67.64 33.59
CA CYS A 253 -48.70 67.39 35.02
C CYS A 253 -47.33 66.95 35.56
N GLU A 254 -46.78 67.64 36.57
CA GLU A 254 -45.70 67.10 37.42
C GLU A 254 -46.24 66.20 38.55
N GLU A 255 -47.41 65.59 38.33
CA GLU A 255 -48.13 64.79 39.34
C GLU A 255 -47.99 63.27 39.16
N GLU A 256 -47.31 62.80 38.10
CA GLU A 256 -47.17 61.35 37.83
C GLU A 256 -45.80 60.76 38.18
N LEU A 257 -44.79 61.56 38.52
CA LEU A 257 -43.44 61.06 38.82
C LEU A 257 -43.26 60.59 40.28
N TRP A 258 -44.12 61.03 41.20
CA TRP A 258 -44.13 60.51 42.57
C TRP A 258 -44.97 59.23 42.74
N ALA A 259 -45.81 58.88 41.76
CA ALA A 259 -46.66 57.68 41.81
C ALA A 259 -45.92 56.37 41.47
N ILE A 260 -44.80 56.44 40.74
CA ILE A 260 -44.01 55.25 40.34
C ILE A 260 -43.06 54.82 41.46
N GLN A 261 -42.66 55.74 42.34
CA GLN A 261 -41.71 55.44 43.41
C GLN A 261 -42.35 54.71 44.61
N ASP A 262 -43.66 54.85 44.82
CA ASP A 262 -44.42 54.11 45.85
C ASP A 262 -44.87 52.70 45.39
N ALA A 263 -44.87 52.43 44.08
CA ALA A 263 -45.28 51.13 43.54
C ALA A 263 -44.25 50.00 43.80
N PHE A 264 -43.00 50.34 44.11
CA PHE A 264 -41.95 49.37 44.45
C PHE A 264 -41.98 48.90 45.91
N ARG A 265 -42.83 49.48 46.78
CA ARG A 265 -42.94 49.07 48.19
C ARG A 265 -44.03 48.04 48.48
N ASN A 266 -44.92 47.75 47.52
CA ASN A 266 -46.03 46.81 47.71
C ASN A 266 -45.96 45.64 46.71
N PRO A 267 -45.46 44.45 47.14
CA PRO A 267 -45.36 43.27 46.27
C PRO A 267 -46.72 42.80 45.72
N ILE A 268 -47.82 43.24 46.33
CA ILE A 268 -49.20 42.89 45.94
C ILE A 268 -49.66 43.63 44.68
N ILE A 269 -49.20 44.86 44.45
CA ILE A 269 -49.59 45.67 43.28
C ILE A 269 -48.80 45.20 42.05
N LEU A 270 -47.52 44.90 42.23
CA LEU A 270 -46.66 44.34 41.18
C LEU A 270 -47.18 42.96 40.71
N ALA A 271 -47.59 42.10 41.65
CA ALA A 271 -48.21 40.81 41.34
C ALA A 271 -49.55 40.97 40.59
N LYS A 272 -50.39 41.94 40.97
CA LYS A 272 -51.64 42.25 40.26
C LYS A 272 -51.40 42.72 38.82
N ASN A 273 -50.40 43.57 38.60
CA ASN A 273 -50.07 44.09 37.28
C ASN A 273 -49.47 43.01 36.37
N LEU A 274 -48.64 42.11 36.91
CA LEU A 274 -48.13 40.93 36.19
C LEU A 274 -49.25 39.97 35.78
N VAL A 275 -50.21 39.70 36.67
CA VAL A 275 -51.38 38.87 36.35
C VAL A 275 -52.23 39.51 35.26
N HIS A 276 -52.42 40.82 35.30
CA HIS A 276 -53.17 41.56 34.29
C HIS A 276 -52.46 41.59 32.91
N CYS A 277 -51.14 41.73 32.90
CA CYS A 277 -50.32 41.63 31.68
C CYS A 277 -50.31 40.22 31.07
N LEU A 278 -50.35 39.16 31.89
CA LEU A 278 -50.45 37.79 31.39
C LEU A 278 -51.84 37.47 30.83
N GLN A 279 -52.90 38.14 31.31
CA GLN A 279 -54.27 37.97 30.81
C GLN A 279 -54.54 38.65 29.45
N THR A 280 -53.74 39.65 29.09
CA THR A 280 -53.91 40.42 27.84
C THR A 280 -53.20 39.79 26.63
N ILE A 281 -52.35 38.78 26.85
CA ILE A 281 -51.71 38.01 25.78
C ILE A 281 -52.69 36.92 25.31
N LEU A 282 -53.28 37.10 24.12
CA LEU A 282 -54.08 36.09 23.42
C LEU A 282 -53.23 34.83 23.15
N GLY A 283 -53.18 33.92 24.13
CA GLY A 283 -52.36 32.72 24.14
C GLY A 283 -52.09 32.15 25.53
N ALA A 284 -52.32 32.93 26.59
CA ALA A 284 -52.05 32.53 27.99
C ALA A 284 -53.30 32.13 28.79
N GLN A 285 -54.45 31.86 28.16
CA GLN A 285 -55.63 31.33 28.87
C GLN A 285 -55.34 29.97 29.54
N HIS A 286 -54.48 29.15 28.93
CA HIS A 286 -54.03 27.88 29.51
C HIS A 286 -53.10 28.06 30.74
N LEU A 287 -52.27 29.11 30.76
CA LEU A 287 -51.39 29.41 31.90
C LEU A 287 -52.19 30.01 33.07
N CYS A 288 -53.21 30.84 32.78
CA CYS A 288 -54.12 31.34 33.80
C CYS A 288 -55.03 30.25 34.38
N GLN A 289 -55.42 29.24 33.58
CA GLN A 289 -56.11 28.04 34.07
C GLN A 289 -55.21 27.16 34.94
N LEU A 290 -53.93 27.00 34.61
CA LEU A 290 -52.97 26.28 35.44
C LEU A 290 -52.71 26.97 36.79
N LEU A 291 -52.63 28.30 36.80
CA LEU A 291 -52.52 29.09 38.04
C LEU A 291 -53.82 29.07 38.85
N SER A 292 -54.99 29.01 38.20
CA SER A 292 -56.30 28.92 38.88
C SER A 292 -56.59 27.53 39.44
N LEU A 293 -56.01 26.47 38.85
CA LEU A 293 -56.05 25.09 39.37
C LEU A 293 -55.21 24.90 40.64
N GLN A 294 -54.30 25.83 40.96
CA GLN A 294 -53.49 25.79 42.19
C GLN A 294 -54.25 26.26 43.44
N HIS A 295 -55.40 26.92 43.29
CA HIS A 295 -56.25 27.36 44.41
C HIS A 295 -57.43 26.42 44.69
N GLN A 296 -57.25 25.11 44.47
CA GLN A 296 -58.17 24.10 44.98
C GLN A 296 -57.77 23.72 46.41
N PRO A 297 -58.60 23.99 47.44
CA PRO A 297 -58.28 23.56 48.79
C PRO A 297 -58.40 22.04 48.84
N VAL A 298 -57.35 21.41 49.37
CA VAL A 298 -57.17 19.95 49.53
C VAL A 298 -56.68 19.24 48.26
N ALA A 299 -55.44 19.55 47.85
CA ALA A 299 -54.55 18.47 47.45
C ALA A 299 -54.42 17.53 48.66
N SER A 300 -54.76 16.25 48.51
CA SER A 300 -54.62 15.28 49.59
C SER A 300 -53.18 15.35 50.12
N HIS A 301 -52.98 15.21 51.44
CA HIS A 301 -51.63 15.17 52.03
C HIS A 301 -50.70 14.15 51.35
N GLY A 302 -51.24 13.15 50.64
CA GLY A 302 -50.48 12.23 49.79
C GLY A 302 -49.91 12.87 48.50
N SER A 303 -50.66 13.73 47.80
CA SER A 303 -50.17 14.37 46.56
C SER A 303 -49.05 15.37 46.81
N ILE A 304 -49.12 16.10 47.94
CA ILE A 304 -48.06 17.06 48.33
C ILE A 304 -46.78 16.29 48.70
N LYS A 305 -46.91 15.21 49.49
CA LYS A 305 -45.78 14.33 49.82
C LYS A 305 -45.16 13.67 48.59
N ASN A 306 -45.97 13.27 47.60
CA ASN A 306 -45.46 12.71 46.35
C ASN A 306 -44.64 13.72 45.54
N LEU A 307 -45.14 14.96 45.39
CA LEU A 307 -44.39 16.04 44.74
C LEU A 307 -43.13 16.42 45.53
N GLU A 308 -43.18 16.39 46.86
CA GLU A 308 -42.01 16.62 47.73
C GLU A 308 -40.97 15.51 47.54
N THR A 309 -41.38 14.23 47.46
CA THR A 309 -40.46 13.13 47.15
C THR A 309 -39.89 13.21 45.74
N GLU A 310 -40.68 13.64 44.75
CA GLU A 310 -40.25 13.80 43.37
C GLU A 310 -39.25 14.95 43.23
N THR A 311 -39.51 16.09 43.89
CA THR A 311 -38.56 17.21 43.93
C THR A 311 -37.28 16.86 44.69
N GLN A 312 -37.36 16.03 45.74
CA GLN A 312 -36.19 15.50 46.44
C GLN A 312 -35.38 14.54 45.54
N GLN A 313 -36.06 13.67 44.76
CA GLN A 313 -35.42 12.77 43.80
C GLN A 313 -34.74 13.56 42.68
N LEU A 314 -35.41 14.54 42.08
CA LEU A 314 -34.85 15.42 41.05
C LEU A 314 -33.66 16.23 41.57
N ARG A 315 -33.71 16.70 42.82
CA ARG A 315 -32.58 17.37 43.47
C ARG A 315 -31.39 16.42 43.61
N GLY A 316 -31.63 15.18 44.05
CA GLY A 316 -30.59 14.15 44.10
C GLY A 316 -30.02 13.78 42.73
N TYR A 317 -30.83 13.75 41.67
CA TYR A 317 -30.34 13.58 40.30
C TYR A 317 -29.52 14.77 39.81
N LEU A 318 -29.94 16.00 40.14
CA LEU A 318 -29.20 17.21 39.80
C LEU A 318 -27.84 17.26 40.52
N ASP A 319 -27.79 16.87 41.79
CA ASP A 319 -26.55 16.76 42.56
C ASP A 319 -25.61 15.70 41.96
N LYS A 320 -26.13 14.53 41.53
CA LYS A 320 -25.34 13.51 40.82
C LYS A 320 -24.81 14.01 39.47
N LEU A 321 -25.63 14.72 38.70
CA LEU A 321 -25.19 15.34 37.44
C LEU A 321 -24.14 16.42 37.66
N TRP A 322 -24.24 17.17 38.76
CA TRP A 322 -23.26 18.18 39.14
C TRP A 322 -21.91 17.54 39.49
N ILE A 323 -21.92 16.49 40.31
CA ILE A 323 -20.71 15.71 40.66
C ILE A 323 -20.09 15.07 39.40
N LEU A 324 -20.92 14.52 38.50
CA LEU A 324 -20.44 13.96 37.24
C LEU A 324 -19.80 15.03 36.35
N ASN A 325 -20.40 16.21 36.25
CA ASN A 325 -19.87 17.30 35.45
C ASN A 325 -18.52 17.79 36.01
N ASP A 326 -18.38 17.88 37.33
CA ASP A 326 -17.11 18.21 37.97
C ASP A 326 -16.03 17.14 37.72
N LEU A 327 -16.40 15.85 37.82
CA LEU A 327 -15.51 14.73 37.50
C LEU A 327 -15.08 14.74 36.03
N LEU A 328 -16.01 14.97 35.10
CA LEU A 328 -15.73 15.08 33.66
C LEU A 328 -14.85 16.30 33.35
N ALA A 329 -15.05 17.42 34.04
CA ALA A 329 -14.21 18.61 33.87
C ALA A 329 -12.76 18.37 34.33
N VAL A 330 -12.58 17.71 35.49
CA VAL A 330 -11.25 17.37 36.00
C VAL A 330 -10.55 16.36 35.09
N THR A 331 -11.24 15.29 34.71
CA THR A 331 -10.69 14.26 33.80
C THR A 331 -10.35 14.85 32.43
N LEU A 332 -11.14 15.80 31.92
CA LEU A 332 -10.85 16.52 30.67
C LEU A 332 -9.58 17.36 30.78
N GLU A 333 -9.40 18.13 31.85
CA GLU A 333 -8.20 18.95 32.03
C GLU A 333 -6.96 18.07 32.20
N GLU A 334 -7.08 16.94 32.89
CA GLU A 334 -6.02 15.94 32.97
C GLU A 334 -5.72 15.36 31.58
N CYS A 335 -6.72 14.91 30.81
CA CYS A 335 -6.52 14.36 29.46
C CYS A 335 -5.88 15.38 28.53
N LYS A 336 -6.25 16.66 28.65
CA LYS A 336 -5.62 17.77 27.94
C LYS A 336 -4.14 17.93 28.33
N SER A 337 -3.81 17.87 29.62
CA SER A 337 -2.41 17.92 30.05
C SER A 337 -1.58 16.73 29.53
N HIS A 338 -2.20 15.54 29.43
CA HIS A 338 -1.54 14.36 28.87
C HIS A 338 -1.40 14.47 27.34
N SER A 339 -2.40 15.02 26.64
CA SER A 339 -2.34 15.22 25.19
C SER A 339 -1.35 16.31 24.78
N GLU A 340 -1.20 17.38 25.58
CA GLU A 340 -0.14 18.39 25.42
C GLU A 340 1.25 17.75 25.58
N LYS A 341 1.45 16.91 26.61
CA LYS A 341 2.70 16.15 26.80
C LYS A 341 2.96 15.19 25.62
N LEU A 342 1.93 14.50 25.14
CA LEU A 342 2.01 13.61 23.99
C LEU A 342 2.41 14.39 22.72
N SER A 343 1.79 15.55 22.48
CA SER A 343 2.10 16.42 21.34
C SER A 343 3.55 16.90 21.38
N MET A 344 4.05 17.30 22.56
CA MET A 344 5.46 17.65 22.75
C MET A 344 6.41 16.48 22.44
N LEU A 345 6.10 15.27 22.92
CA LEU A 345 6.92 14.08 22.65
C LEU A 345 6.89 13.69 21.16
N LEU A 346 5.74 13.79 20.51
CA LEU A 346 5.61 13.56 19.06
C LEU A 346 6.41 14.61 18.28
N GLY A 347 6.33 15.90 18.64
CA GLY A 347 7.14 16.95 18.04
C GLY A 347 8.65 16.71 18.21
N LYS A 348 9.08 16.22 19.39
CA LYS A 348 10.46 15.76 19.59
C LYS A 348 10.81 14.60 18.66
N GLN A 349 9.95 13.59 18.50
CA GLN A 349 10.18 12.46 17.60
C GLN A 349 10.23 12.86 16.11
N GLU A 350 9.37 13.79 15.69
CA GLU A 350 9.37 14.36 14.34
C GLU A 350 10.66 15.14 14.07
N SER A 351 11.10 15.97 15.04
CA SER A 351 12.39 16.67 14.94
C SER A 351 13.57 15.70 14.86
N LYS A 352 13.53 14.59 15.62
CA LYS A 352 14.54 13.53 15.57
C LYS A 352 14.57 12.82 14.21
N SER A 353 13.40 12.47 13.67
CA SER A 353 13.26 11.82 12.37
C SER A 353 13.74 12.72 11.22
N THR A 354 13.36 14.01 11.25
CA THR A 354 13.81 15.00 10.27
C THR A 354 15.32 15.24 10.34
N MET A 355 15.91 15.32 11.54
CA MET A 355 17.36 15.40 11.68
C MET A 355 18.07 14.16 11.15
N LEU A 356 17.58 12.96 11.45
CA LEU A 356 18.14 11.73 10.88
C LEU A 356 18.06 11.73 9.35
N ARG A 357 16.95 12.19 8.78
CA ARG A 357 16.78 12.35 7.32
C ARG A 357 17.78 13.36 6.74
N LEU A 358 17.99 14.50 7.39
CA LEU A 358 18.98 15.49 6.94
C LEU A 358 20.41 14.94 7.03
N ALA A 359 20.74 14.19 8.09
CA ALA A 359 22.03 13.53 8.22
C ALA A 359 22.25 12.49 7.11
N LEU A 360 21.22 11.71 6.79
CA LEU A 360 21.20 10.74 5.70
C LEU A 360 21.40 11.42 4.34
N GLN A 361 20.65 12.48 4.05
CA GLN A 361 20.80 13.26 2.82
C GLN A 361 22.20 13.87 2.69
N CYS A 362 22.81 14.35 3.78
CA CYS A 362 24.19 14.80 3.77
C CYS A 362 25.16 13.66 3.43
N SER A 363 24.91 12.44 3.92
CA SER A 363 25.73 11.27 3.55
C SER A 363 25.50 10.78 2.13
N GLU A 364 24.27 10.77 1.62
CA GLU A 364 23.93 10.42 0.23
C GLU A 364 24.64 11.35 -0.74
N ARG A 365 24.51 12.68 -0.55
CA ARG A 365 25.22 13.66 -1.37
C ARG A 365 26.73 13.54 -1.25
N CYS A 366 27.26 13.21 -0.07
CA CYS A 366 28.70 12.90 0.06
C CYS A 366 29.10 11.69 -0.80
N MET A 367 28.30 10.62 -0.78
CA MET A 367 28.56 9.41 -1.56
C MET A 367 28.49 9.68 -3.06
N GLU A 368 27.49 10.44 -3.52
CA GLU A 368 27.38 10.86 -4.92
C GLU A 368 28.63 11.63 -5.37
N VAL A 369 29.11 12.59 -4.57
CA VAL A 369 30.33 13.36 -4.88
C VAL A 369 31.57 12.46 -4.92
N TYR A 370 31.71 11.52 -3.98
CA TYR A 370 32.81 10.55 -4.04
C TYR A 370 32.71 9.62 -5.25
N ALA A 371 31.52 9.15 -5.61
CA ALA A 371 31.32 8.28 -6.76
C ALA A 371 31.68 8.99 -8.06
N ALA A 372 31.32 10.27 -8.22
CA ALA A 372 31.71 11.06 -9.38
C ALA A 372 33.22 11.32 -9.45
N LEU A 373 33.87 11.63 -8.32
CA LEU A 373 35.32 11.80 -8.26
C LEU A 373 36.07 10.49 -8.57
N LEU A 374 35.55 9.34 -8.11
CA LEU A 374 36.11 8.02 -8.40
C LEU A 374 35.93 7.63 -9.86
N ALA A 375 34.71 7.74 -10.41
CA ALA A 375 34.42 7.44 -11.81
C ALA A 375 35.27 8.30 -12.77
N GLN A 376 35.56 9.53 -12.38
CA GLN A 376 36.47 10.39 -13.13
C GLN A 376 37.94 9.95 -13.00
N ALA A 377 38.38 9.51 -11.83
CA ALA A 377 39.73 8.98 -11.63
C ALA A 377 39.95 7.69 -12.44
N ASP A 378 38.97 6.79 -12.44
CA ASP A 378 38.97 5.56 -13.24
C ASP A 378 39.03 5.89 -14.74
N TRP A 379 38.21 6.82 -15.20
CA TRP A 379 38.25 7.28 -16.60
C TRP A 379 39.60 7.90 -16.98
N LYS A 380 40.20 8.71 -16.09
CA LYS A 380 41.55 9.27 -16.30
C LYS A 380 42.59 8.15 -16.40
N GLN A 381 42.49 7.13 -15.56
CA GLN A 381 43.39 5.98 -15.57
C GLN A 381 43.24 5.17 -16.86
N ASP A 382 42.03 4.88 -17.30
CA ASP A 382 41.73 4.19 -18.57
C ASP A 382 42.25 4.97 -19.77
N LEU A 383 42.09 6.30 -19.76
CA LEU A 383 42.64 7.17 -20.80
C LEU A 383 44.17 7.08 -20.86
N LEU A 384 44.85 7.09 -19.71
CA LEU A 384 46.31 6.94 -19.64
C LEU A 384 46.75 5.55 -20.11
N GLN A 385 46.05 4.48 -19.74
CA GLN A 385 46.33 3.11 -20.21
C GLN A 385 46.16 2.99 -21.73
N GLN A 386 45.12 3.59 -22.30
CA GLN A 386 44.90 3.62 -23.75
C GLN A 386 45.96 4.45 -24.50
N GLN A 387 46.44 5.54 -23.91
CA GLN A 387 47.54 6.33 -24.48
C GLN A 387 48.86 5.54 -24.49
N VAL A 388 49.16 4.78 -23.44
CA VAL A 388 50.34 3.90 -23.37
C VAL A 388 50.24 2.73 -24.37
N LEU A 389 49.07 2.09 -24.50
CA LEU A 389 48.84 1.06 -25.51
C LEU A 389 48.98 1.59 -26.93
N ARG A 390 48.43 2.78 -27.24
CA ARG A 390 48.57 3.42 -28.57
C ARG A 390 50.01 3.82 -28.90
N LYS A 391 50.79 4.26 -27.91
CA LYS A 391 52.20 4.63 -28.12
C LYS A 391 53.10 3.43 -28.41
N SER A 392 52.62 2.22 -28.13
CA SER A 392 53.30 0.95 -28.39
C SER A 392 53.05 0.39 -29.80
N LEU A 393 52.02 0.89 -30.51
CA LEU A 393 51.65 0.54 -31.89
C LEU A 393 51.83 1.77 -32.79
N SER A 394 53.07 2.07 -33.17
CA SER A 394 53.41 3.26 -33.96
C SER A 394 52.95 3.15 -35.42
N CYS A 395 51.98 3.97 -35.82
CA CYS A 395 51.83 4.46 -37.20
C CYS A 395 51.57 5.99 -37.13
N PRO A 396 52.43 6.83 -37.75
CA PRO A 396 52.28 8.27 -37.71
C PRO A 396 51.39 8.74 -38.87
N GLY A 397 50.17 9.20 -38.56
CA GLY A 397 49.30 9.86 -39.54
C GLY A 397 47.85 9.45 -39.45
N GLY A 398 47.10 10.02 -38.51
CA GLY A 398 45.65 9.91 -38.45
C GLY A 398 45.09 10.83 -37.37
N ASP A 399 44.21 11.75 -37.75
CA ASP A 399 43.59 12.74 -36.87
C ASP A 399 43.03 12.09 -35.61
N GLN A 400 43.66 12.43 -34.49
CA GLN A 400 43.58 11.67 -33.26
C GLN A 400 42.43 12.21 -32.41
N ARG A 401 41.20 11.71 -32.62
CA ARG A 401 40.05 12.05 -31.76
C ARG A 401 40.20 11.32 -30.42
N CYS A 402 40.25 12.08 -29.32
CA CYS A 402 40.21 11.53 -27.97
C CYS A 402 38.87 10.79 -27.72
N PRO A 403 38.87 9.66 -27.00
CA PRO A 403 37.64 9.05 -26.51
C PRO A 403 36.86 10.06 -25.65
N ARG A 404 35.58 10.26 -25.94
CA ARG A 404 34.70 11.15 -25.16
C ARG A 404 34.23 10.39 -23.92
N ALA A 405 34.18 11.04 -22.75
CA ALA A 405 33.60 10.40 -21.57
C ALA A 405 32.13 10.03 -21.82
N PRO A 406 31.60 9.02 -21.10
CA PRO A 406 30.18 8.69 -21.12
C PRO A 406 29.33 9.95 -20.82
N GLN A 407 28.29 10.20 -21.63
CA GLN A 407 27.42 11.38 -21.50
C GLN A 407 26.72 11.45 -20.13
N ASP A 408 26.45 10.30 -19.53
CA ASP A 408 25.82 10.18 -18.21
C ASP A 408 26.76 10.65 -17.09
N LEU A 409 28.06 10.40 -17.22
CA LEU A 409 29.07 10.85 -16.25
C LEU A 409 29.29 12.37 -16.34
N ASP A 410 29.37 12.90 -17.55
CA ASP A 410 29.59 14.34 -17.80
C ASP A 410 28.39 15.17 -17.32
N SER A 411 27.16 14.68 -17.49
CA SER A 411 25.96 15.35 -16.99
C SER A 411 25.84 15.30 -15.46
N ALA A 412 26.11 14.16 -14.83
CA ALA A 412 26.09 14.02 -13.36
C ALA A 412 27.14 14.91 -12.67
N VAL A 413 28.36 14.92 -13.19
CA VAL A 413 29.46 15.76 -12.68
C VAL A 413 29.12 17.25 -12.80
N LYS A 414 28.53 17.69 -13.93
CA LYS A 414 28.08 19.08 -14.12
C LYS A 414 26.99 19.50 -13.14
N LEU A 415 26.02 18.64 -12.90
CA LEU A 415 24.96 18.91 -11.91
C LEU A 415 25.53 19.10 -10.50
N MET A 416 26.48 18.26 -10.09
CA MET A 416 27.09 18.40 -8.78
C MET A 416 28.02 19.61 -8.64
N ILE A 417 28.72 20.01 -9.70
CA ILE A 417 29.49 21.26 -9.70
C ILE A 417 28.55 22.47 -9.55
N LEU A 418 27.42 22.47 -10.25
CA LEU A 418 26.42 23.54 -10.12
C LEU A 418 25.83 23.59 -8.71
N GLU A 419 25.53 22.43 -8.11
CA GLU A 419 25.04 22.36 -6.74
C GLU A 419 26.11 22.83 -5.74
N ALA A 420 27.35 22.35 -5.86
CA ALA A 420 28.47 22.74 -5.02
C ALA A 420 28.73 24.25 -5.10
N LYS A 421 28.72 24.84 -6.30
CA LYS A 421 28.80 26.29 -6.51
C LYS A 421 27.66 27.00 -5.80
N LYS A 422 26.42 26.56 -5.98
CA LYS A 422 25.25 27.16 -5.31
C LYS A 422 25.30 27.10 -3.78
N VAL A 423 25.87 26.03 -3.21
CA VAL A 423 25.97 25.85 -1.75
C VAL A 423 27.15 26.64 -1.17
N LEU A 424 28.27 26.73 -1.89
CA LEU A 424 29.48 27.44 -1.48
C LEU A 424 29.40 28.96 -1.73
N ASP A 425 28.68 29.42 -2.77
CA ASP A 425 28.47 30.85 -3.07
C ASP A 425 27.53 31.57 -2.11
N LYS A 426 26.85 30.86 -1.21
CA LYS A 426 26.04 31.46 -0.13
C LYS A 426 26.90 32.02 1.01
N ARG A 427 28.06 32.61 0.69
CA ARG A 427 28.86 33.38 1.64
C ARG A 427 28.28 34.80 1.74
N ASP A 428 28.03 35.25 2.96
CA ASP A 428 27.37 36.52 3.29
C ASP A 428 27.90 37.74 2.51
N PRO A 429 27.03 38.67 2.06
CA PRO A 429 27.45 39.93 1.50
C PRO A 429 27.85 40.88 2.64
N LYS A 430 29.14 40.90 2.98
CA LYS A 430 29.70 41.99 3.76
C LYS A 430 30.85 42.67 3.04
N GLU A 431 30.53 43.89 2.65
CA GLU A 431 31.38 45.08 2.58
C GLU A 431 32.54 45.06 1.60
N GLY A 432 32.26 45.64 0.43
CA GLY A 432 32.98 46.84 -0.02
C GLY A 432 34.37 46.61 -0.59
N GLU A 433 34.42 46.35 -1.89
CA GLU A 433 35.36 47.03 -2.78
C GLU A 433 34.84 46.92 -4.22
N LYS A 434 34.45 48.07 -4.78
CA LYS A 434 34.23 48.22 -6.21
C LYS A 434 35.60 48.17 -6.88
N SER A 435 35.88 47.08 -7.59
CA SER A 435 36.82 47.10 -8.69
C SER A 435 36.06 46.63 -9.92
N ASP A 436 35.74 47.61 -10.76
CA ASP A 436 35.27 47.41 -12.12
C ASP A 436 36.39 46.69 -12.91
N SER A 437 36.23 45.38 -13.08
CA SER A 437 37.00 44.61 -14.05
C SER A 437 36.03 43.84 -14.93
N GLU A 438 36.05 44.25 -16.19
CA GLU A 438 35.29 43.83 -17.35
C GLU A 438 34.80 42.37 -17.33
N ALA A 439 33.50 42.23 -17.56
CA ALA A 439 32.85 40.97 -17.90
C ALA A 439 33.37 40.46 -19.25
N GLY A 440 34.46 39.68 -19.20
CA GLY A 440 34.94 38.86 -20.29
C GLY A 440 34.98 37.40 -19.85
N PHE A 441 33.84 36.70 -19.91
CA PHE A 441 33.85 35.24 -19.83
C PHE A 441 34.31 34.67 -21.19
N PRO A 442 35.44 33.97 -21.28
CA PRO A 442 35.71 33.14 -22.45
C PRO A 442 34.94 31.83 -22.24
N CYS A 443 33.77 31.69 -22.86
CA CYS A 443 33.13 30.39 -23.05
C CYS A 443 33.96 29.58 -24.05
N SER A 444 35.09 29.03 -23.59
CA SER A 444 35.85 27.98 -24.24
C SER A 444 35.90 26.79 -23.28
N TRP A 445 34.75 26.13 -23.09
CA TRP A 445 34.70 24.90 -22.31
C TRP A 445 35.02 23.72 -23.23
N SER A 446 36.28 23.28 -23.20
CA SER A 446 36.69 22.00 -23.78
C SER A 446 36.06 20.87 -22.96
N PRO A 447 35.50 19.83 -23.61
CA PRO A 447 34.91 18.73 -22.88
C PRO A 447 36.00 17.81 -22.29
N VAL A 448 35.68 17.21 -21.13
CA VAL A 448 36.18 15.92 -20.63
C VAL A 448 37.28 15.88 -19.55
N VAL A 449 37.66 16.95 -18.85
CA VAL A 449 38.46 16.81 -17.62
C VAL A 449 38.01 17.83 -16.59
N LEU A 450 37.63 17.43 -15.37
CA LEU A 450 37.45 18.41 -14.29
C LEU A 450 38.71 19.27 -14.22
N SER A 451 38.51 20.59 -14.21
CA SER A 451 39.61 21.49 -13.86
C SER A 451 40.15 21.08 -12.49
N SER A 452 41.44 21.30 -12.24
CA SER A 452 42.01 21.17 -10.90
C SER A 452 41.21 22.01 -9.88
N GLU A 453 40.57 23.09 -10.34
CA GLU A 453 39.70 23.95 -9.55
C GLU A 453 38.35 23.29 -9.23
N ASP A 454 37.73 22.57 -10.16
CA ASP A 454 36.46 21.88 -9.95
C ASP A 454 36.63 20.67 -9.00
N GLU A 455 37.77 19.99 -9.06
CA GLU A 455 38.11 18.93 -8.10
C GLU A 455 38.28 19.45 -6.68
N VAL A 456 38.93 20.62 -6.53
CA VAL A 456 39.07 21.29 -5.23
C VAL A 456 37.71 21.75 -4.72
N LEU A 457 36.88 22.32 -5.60
CA LEU A 457 35.53 22.76 -5.26
C LEU A 457 34.63 21.61 -4.78
N LEU A 458 34.68 20.44 -5.44
CA LEU A 458 33.94 19.25 -5.01
C LEU A 458 34.48 18.70 -3.67
N LYS A 459 35.80 18.74 -3.44
CA LYS A 459 36.39 18.35 -2.14
C LYS A 459 35.95 19.28 -1.01
N ASP A 460 35.90 20.59 -1.26
CA ASP A 460 35.40 21.58 -0.30
C ASP A 460 33.91 21.41 -0.02
N TYR A 461 33.11 21.08 -1.04
CA TYR A 461 31.71 20.74 -0.89
C TYR A 461 31.51 19.49 0.00
N VAL A 462 32.32 18.45 -0.17
CA VAL A 462 32.32 17.27 0.70
C VAL A 462 32.67 17.63 2.15
N GLN A 463 33.66 18.51 2.37
CA GLN A 463 33.99 18.97 3.73
C GLN A 463 32.83 19.74 4.37
N LYS A 464 32.14 20.57 3.58
CA LYS A 464 30.94 21.30 4.01
C LYS A 464 29.81 20.34 4.39
N LEU A 465 29.49 19.37 3.55
CA LEU A 465 28.47 18.35 3.84
C LEU A 465 28.81 17.53 5.09
N LYS A 466 30.09 17.18 5.30
CA LYS A 466 30.54 16.51 6.53
C LYS A 466 30.36 17.39 7.78
N LYS A 467 30.62 18.69 7.67
CA LYS A 467 30.41 19.66 8.76
C LYS A 467 28.93 19.80 9.08
N ASP A 468 28.09 19.89 8.05
CA ASP A 468 26.63 19.99 8.21
C ASP A 468 26.06 18.72 8.84
N ARG A 469 26.54 17.54 8.42
CA ARG A 469 26.24 16.26 9.08
C ARG A 469 26.68 16.24 10.54
N ALA A 470 27.88 16.71 10.86
CA ALA A 470 28.37 16.77 12.24
C ALA A 470 27.50 17.70 13.11
N SER A 471 27.06 18.84 12.56
CA SER A 471 26.13 19.75 13.24
C SER A 471 24.81 19.04 13.59
N VAL A 472 24.26 18.25 12.67
CA VAL A 472 23.01 17.50 12.87
C VAL A 472 23.18 16.36 13.89
N ILE A 473 24.35 15.70 13.92
CA ILE A 473 24.64 14.65 14.89
C ILE A 473 24.77 15.22 16.32
N ILE A 474 25.35 16.41 16.47
CA ILE A 474 25.47 17.09 17.77
C ILE A 474 24.07 17.44 18.32
N THR A 475 23.19 18.02 17.49
CA THR A 475 21.81 18.32 17.90
C THR A 475 21.00 17.06 18.18
N LEU A 476 21.25 15.96 17.46
CA LEU A 476 20.64 14.66 17.73
C LEU A 476 21.10 14.06 19.07
N ALA A 477 22.37 14.24 19.44
CA ALA A 477 22.90 13.79 20.72
C ALA A 477 22.25 14.52 21.89
N SER A 478 22.01 15.83 21.77
CA SER A 478 21.27 16.62 22.77
C SER A 478 19.82 16.16 22.94
N LEU A 479 19.19 15.59 21.91
CA LEU A 479 17.84 15.00 22.01
C LEU A 479 17.84 13.56 22.53
N ARG A 480 19.01 12.92 22.72
CA ARG A 480 19.15 11.53 23.17
C ARG A 480 19.28 11.41 24.69
N GLU A 481 19.50 12.51 25.41
CA GLU A 481 19.71 12.52 26.86
C GLU A 481 18.49 12.06 27.68
N ASP A 482 17.29 12.03 27.08
CA ASP A 482 16.09 11.44 27.67
C ASP A 482 16.21 9.89 27.61
N GLY A 483 16.82 9.28 28.63
CA GLY A 483 17.21 7.85 28.71
C GLY A 483 16.09 6.79 28.67
N VAL A 484 14.86 7.16 28.30
CA VAL A 484 13.72 6.25 28.08
C VAL A 484 13.31 6.32 26.61
N CYS A 485 12.98 5.17 26.02
CA CYS A 485 12.52 5.13 24.63
C CYS A 485 11.28 6.02 24.45
N LEU A 486 11.37 7.08 23.63
CA LEU A 486 10.26 8.00 23.37
C LEU A 486 8.99 7.24 22.92
N CYS A 487 9.14 6.17 22.15
CA CYS A 487 8.02 5.34 21.69
C CYS A 487 7.27 4.66 22.84
N THR A 488 7.98 4.17 23.87
CA THR A 488 7.34 3.54 25.04
C THR A 488 6.62 4.58 25.90
N GLN A 489 7.16 5.80 25.97
CA GLN A 489 6.53 6.90 26.70
C GLN A 489 5.26 7.42 25.99
N VAL A 490 5.29 7.52 24.66
CA VAL A 490 4.14 7.86 23.82
C VAL A 490 3.03 6.81 23.95
N ALA A 491 3.37 5.51 23.90
CA ALA A 491 2.42 4.42 24.08
C ALA A 491 1.77 4.46 25.48
N HIS A 492 2.60 4.56 26.53
CA HIS A 492 2.12 4.63 27.91
C HIS A 492 1.19 5.83 28.14
N LEU A 493 1.52 7.02 27.63
CA LEU A 493 0.64 8.20 27.76
C LEU A 493 -0.69 8.02 27.02
N ASN A 494 -0.67 7.37 25.85
CA ASN A 494 -1.89 7.07 25.10
C ASN A 494 -2.79 6.08 25.85
N ASP A 495 -2.21 5.05 26.46
CA ASP A 495 -2.93 4.08 27.27
C ASP A 495 -3.50 4.71 28.55
N VAL A 496 -2.77 5.62 29.19
CA VAL A 496 -3.25 6.39 30.35
C VAL A 496 -4.43 7.30 29.97
N ILE A 497 -4.37 7.99 28.83
CA ILE A 497 -5.49 8.81 28.34
C ILE A 497 -6.70 7.93 28.07
N ARG A 498 -6.50 6.78 27.42
CA ARG A 498 -7.58 5.84 27.11
C ARG A 498 -8.25 5.31 28.38
N ALA A 499 -7.48 4.84 29.35
CA ALA A 499 -8.01 4.35 30.62
C ALA A 499 -8.83 5.41 31.36
N LYS A 500 -8.33 6.66 31.43
CA LYS A 500 -9.06 7.77 32.08
C LYS A 500 -10.37 8.13 31.37
N VAL A 501 -10.39 8.05 30.04
CA VAL A 501 -11.61 8.28 29.25
C VAL A 501 -12.61 7.15 29.46
N ASP A 502 -12.15 5.90 29.47
CA ASP A 502 -13.00 4.74 29.73
C ASP A 502 -13.57 4.79 31.17
N ASP A 503 -12.77 5.15 32.18
CA ASP A 503 -13.23 5.36 33.58
C ASP A 503 -14.28 6.48 33.68
N ALA A 504 -14.08 7.58 32.94
CA ALA A 504 -15.02 8.70 32.91
C ALA A 504 -16.34 8.34 32.20
N ILE A 505 -16.27 7.48 31.18
CA ILE A 505 -17.45 6.95 30.48
C ILE A 505 -18.23 6.00 31.41
N GLU A 506 -17.55 5.09 32.11
CA GLU A 506 -18.18 4.19 33.09
C GLU A 506 -18.89 4.98 34.21
N ALA A 507 -18.22 6.00 34.78
CA ALA A 507 -18.83 6.88 35.78
C ALA A 507 -20.07 7.64 35.26
N ALA A 508 -20.08 7.99 33.97
CA ALA A 508 -21.24 8.64 33.33
C ALA A 508 -22.39 7.64 33.09
N LEU A 509 -22.07 6.39 32.75
CA LEU A 509 -23.03 5.31 32.53
C LEU A 509 -23.75 4.92 33.83
N ASP A 510 -23.04 4.91 34.96
CA ASP A 510 -23.62 4.66 36.29
C ASP A 510 -24.66 5.71 36.71
N ILE A 511 -24.53 6.95 36.22
CA ILE A 511 -25.42 8.07 36.56
C ILE A 511 -26.54 8.27 35.53
N LEU A 512 -26.33 7.89 34.26
CA LEU A 512 -27.33 7.98 33.18
C LEU A 512 -27.62 6.61 32.52
N PRO A 513 -28.45 5.76 33.15
CA PRO A 513 -28.73 4.39 32.67
C PRO A 513 -29.59 4.28 31.39
N GLY A 514 -29.80 5.36 30.62
CA GLY A 514 -30.68 5.35 29.43
C GLY A 514 -30.09 5.96 28.15
N ILE A 515 -28.93 6.62 28.23
CA ILE A 515 -28.28 7.21 27.04
C ILE A 515 -27.29 6.22 26.40
N ALA A 516 -26.99 5.10 27.08
CA ALA A 516 -25.91 4.15 26.78
C ALA A 516 -26.06 3.33 25.48
N GLU A 517 -27.28 2.95 25.08
CA GLU A 517 -27.48 2.06 23.93
C GLU A 517 -27.10 2.70 22.59
N LYS A 518 -27.29 4.02 22.48
CA LYS A 518 -27.03 4.78 21.25
C LYS A 518 -25.53 4.98 20.93
N PRO A 519 -24.68 5.48 21.85
CA PRO A 519 -23.26 5.65 21.61
C PRO A 519 -22.50 4.32 21.52
N GLN A 520 -22.94 3.25 22.18
CA GLN A 520 -22.32 1.93 22.05
C GLN A 520 -22.58 1.32 20.67
N LEU A 521 -23.81 1.43 20.15
CA LEU A 521 -24.14 0.99 18.80
C LEU A 521 -23.34 1.76 17.73
N ASP A 522 -23.19 3.08 17.92
CA ASP A 522 -22.42 3.92 17.00
C ASP A 522 -20.91 3.62 17.10
N ARG A 523 -20.37 3.33 18.29
CA ARG A 523 -18.99 2.88 18.49
C ARG A 523 -18.71 1.53 17.81
N ILE A 524 -19.61 0.55 17.95
CA ILE A 524 -19.47 -0.77 17.32
C ILE A 524 -19.50 -0.65 15.79
N LYS A 525 -20.44 0.13 15.24
CA LYS A 525 -20.50 0.41 13.79
C LYS A 525 -19.22 1.09 13.30
N LEU A 526 -18.72 2.09 14.03
CA LEU A 526 -17.51 2.81 13.64
C LEU A 526 -16.25 1.92 13.74
N GLN A 527 -16.20 1.01 14.72
CA GLN A 527 -15.16 -0.03 14.78
C GLN A 527 -15.27 -1.01 13.60
N GLN A 528 -16.48 -1.41 13.22
CA GLN A 528 -16.71 -2.27 12.06
C GLN A 528 -16.27 -1.59 10.75
N ASP A 529 -16.63 -0.33 10.56
CA ASP A 529 -16.22 0.47 9.39
C ASP A 529 -14.70 0.69 9.35
N LEU A 530 -14.06 0.92 10.50
CA LEU A 530 -12.59 0.99 10.60
C LEU A 530 -11.92 -0.35 10.25
N THR A 531 -12.51 -1.49 10.65
CA THR A 531 -11.99 -2.80 10.24
C THR A 531 -12.20 -3.06 8.75
N SER A 532 -13.36 -2.68 8.17
CA SER A 532 -13.62 -2.80 6.74
C SER A 532 -12.64 -1.96 5.93
N THR A 533 -12.47 -0.69 6.28
CA THR A 533 -11.52 0.20 5.59
C THR A 533 -10.07 -0.28 5.73
N ARG A 534 -9.69 -0.87 6.86
CA ARG A 534 -8.36 -1.48 7.03
C ARG A 534 -8.18 -2.71 6.13
N GLU A 535 -9.20 -3.56 6.01
CA GLU A 535 -9.20 -4.70 5.08
C GLU A 535 -9.11 -4.21 3.62
N GLU A 536 -9.91 -3.22 3.23
CA GLU A 536 -9.86 -2.60 1.90
C GLU A 536 -8.50 -1.97 1.58
N ILE A 537 -7.87 -1.27 2.52
CA ILE A 537 -6.52 -0.72 2.35
C ILE A 537 -5.50 -1.86 2.18
N SER A 538 -5.63 -2.95 2.93
CA SER A 538 -4.74 -4.09 2.79
C SER A 538 -4.90 -4.77 1.42
N ASP A 539 -6.13 -4.90 0.92
CA ASP A 539 -6.43 -5.44 -0.40
C ASP A 539 -5.88 -4.54 -1.51
N LEU A 540 -6.10 -3.22 -1.42
CA LEU A 540 -5.52 -2.24 -2.34
C LEU A 540 -4.00 -2.26 -2.35
N LYS A 541 -3.34 -2.45 -1.19
CA LYS A 541 -1.89 -2.59 -1.12
C LYS A 541 -1.40 -3.84 -1.86
N THR A 542 -2.11 -4.97 -1.72
CA THR A 542 -1.76 -6.19 -2.48
C THR A 542 -1.98 -6.02 -3.98
N GLN A 543 -3.07 -5.39 -4.40
CA GLN A 543 -3.32 -5.07 -5.81
C GLN A 543 -2.24 -4.15 -6.37
N LEU A 544 -1.89 -3.09 -5.64
CA LEU A 544 -0.82 -2.18 -6.01
C LEU A 544 0.49 -2.93 -6.21
N HIS A 545 0.90 -3.77 -5.26
CA HIS A 545 2.12 -4.58 -5.40
C HIS A 545 2.10 -5.49 -6.64
N ILE A 546 0.96 -6.13 -6.95
CA ILE A 546 0.83 -6.95 -8.16
C ILE A 546 0.98 -6.08 -9.41
N THR A 547 0.27 -4.96 -9.49
CA THR A 547 0.34 -4.04 -10.64
C THR A 547 1.72 -3.41 -10.82
N GLU A 548 2.46 -3.14 -9.74
CA GLU A 548 3.85 -2.68 -9.81
C GLU A 548 4.77 -3.76 -10.39
N LYS A 549 4.56 -5.04 -10.03
CA LYS A 549 5.32 -6.15 -10.62
C LYS A 549 4.98 -6.33 -12.10
N GLU A 550 3.71 -6.24 -12.47
CA GLU A 550 3.27 -6.27 -13.87
C GLU A 550 3.88 -5.12 -14.68
N LYS A 551 3.82 -3.89 -14.16
CA LYS A 551 4.49 -2.73 -14.76
C LYS A 551 5.98 -2.98 -14.95
N ARG A 552 6.66 -3.54 -13.95
CA ARG A 552 8.10 -3.81 -14.03
C ARG A 552 8.42 -4.86 -15.08
N VAL A 553 7.60 -5.90 -15.22
CA VAL A 553 7.74 -6.90 -16.28
C VAL A 553 7.55 -6.25 -17.65
N LEU A 554 6.54 -5.40 -17.82
CA LEU A 554 6.31 -4.65 -19.06
C LEU A 554 7.48 -3.70 -19.38
N GLU A 555 8.01 -2.97 -18.40
CA GLU A 555 9.21 -2.14 -18.57
C GLU A 555 10.41 -2.97 -19.07
N LEU A 556 10.67 -4.12 -18.45
CA LEU A 556 11.75 -5.03 -18.88
C LEU A 556 11.50 -5.57 -20.29
N GLN A 557 10.25 -5.89 -20.65
CA GLN A 557 9.90 -6.30 -22.00
C GLN A 557 10.17 -5.16 -22.99
N THR A 558 9.80 -3.91 -22.71
CA THR A 558 10.10 -2.78 -23.61
C THR A 558 11.60 -2.58 -23.82
N LEU A 559 12.41 -2.71 -22.76
CA LEU A 559 13.87 -2.65 -22.88
C LEU A 559 14.43 -3.81 -23.72
N ALA A 560 13.89 -5.02 -23.57
CA ALA A 560 14.29 -6.17 -24.37
C ALA A 560 13.95 -5.97 -25.85
N HIS A 561 12.76 -5.44 -26.17
CA HIS A 561 12.39 -5.09 -27.55
C HIS A 561 13.31 -3.99 -28.11
N GLY A 562 13.65 -2.96 -27.34
CA GLY A 562 14.60 -1.93 -27.79
C GLY A 562 16.00 -2.47 -28.09
N ALA A 563 16.49 -3.44 -27.29
CA ALA A 563 17.74 -4.13 -27.57
C ALA A 563 17.65 -5.01 -28.83
N GLN A 564 16.49 -5.66 -29.04
CA GLN A 564 16.22 -6.46 -30.24
C GLN A 564 16.13 -5.59 -31.51
N GLU A 565 15.47 -4.43 -31.44
CA GLU A 565 15.43 -3.42 -32.51
C GLU A 565 16.83 -2.93 -32.87
N ALA A 566 17.67 -2.61 -31.88
CA ALA A 566 19.05 -2.20 -32.11
C ALA A 566 19.87 -3.31 -32.80
N ALA A 567 19.67 -4.58 -32.42
CA ALA A 567 20.32 -5.71 -33.08
C ALA A 567 19.86 -5.88 -34.54
N TYR A 568 18.57 -5.71 -34.82
CA TYR A 568 18.06 -5.73 -36.20
C TYR A 568 18.61 -4.57 -37.03
N LEU A 569 18.73 -3.37 -36.47
CA LEU A 569 19.33 -2.22 -37.15
C LEU A 569 20.79 -2.49 -37.51
N LEU A 570 21.58 -3.00 -36.57
CA LEU A 570 22.98 -3.39 -36.84
C LEU A 570 23.07 -4.48 -37.91
N LEU A 571 22.15 -5.45 -37.91
CA LEU A 571 22.09 -6.47 -38.96
C LEU A 571 21.77 -5.86 -40.32
N THR A 572 20.82 -4.93 -40.40
CA THR A 572 20.50 -4.23 -41.64
C THR A 572 21.66 -3.37 -42.14
N GLU A 573 22.36 -2.67 -41.24
CA GLU A 573 23.54 -1.87 -41.58
C GLU A 573 24.68 -2.77 -42.09
N HIS A 574 24.89 -3.93 -41.47
CA HIS A 574 25.88 -4.89 -41.93
C HIS A 574 25.54 -5.45 -43.31
N LEU A 575 24.29 -5.84 -43.56
CA LEU A 575 23.85 -6.32 -44.88
C LEU A 575 23.94 -5.22 -45.95
N GLN A 576 23.65 -3.97 -45.59
CA GLN A 576 23.85 -2.81 -46.47
C GLN A 576 25.33 -2.61 -46.79
N TRP A 577 26.20 -2.68 -45.78
CA TRP A 577 27.64 -2.60 -45.96
C TRP A 577 28.17 -3.73 -46.86
N GLU A 578 27.70 -4.97 -46.68
CA GLU A 578 28.05 -6.08 -47.57
C GLU A 578 27.60 -5.80 -49.02
N LEU A 579 26.37 -5.31 -49.22
CA LEU A 579 25.86 -4.93 -50.55
C LEU A 579 26.69 -3.80 -51.20
N GLU A 580 27.09 -2.80 -50.42
CA GLU A 580 28.00 -1.73 -50.85
C GLU A 580 29.39 -2.29 -51.22
N GLU A 581 29.89 -3.27 -50.47
CA GLU A 581 31.14 -3.95 -50.77
C GLU A 581 31.04 -4.77 -52.07
N TRP A 582 29.92 -5.48 -52.29
CA TRP A 582 29.66 -6.22 -53.53
C TRP A 582 29.48 -5.29 -54.75
N THR A 583 28.85 -4.13 -54.57
CA THR A 583 28.64 -3.14 -55.64
C THR A 583 29.89 -2.33 -55.94
N GLY A 584 30.67 -1.97 -54.91
CA GLY A 584 31.99 -1.33 -55.01
C GLY A 584 33.02 -2.23 -55.70
N LYS A 585 33.05 -3.53 -55.36
CA LYS A 585 33.89 -4.52 -56.06
C LYS A 585 33.49 -4.66 -57.54
N ARG A 586 32.20 -4.62 -57.86
CA ARG A 586 31.70 -4.70 -59.26
C ARG A 586 32.02 -3.45 -60.08
N THR A 587 32.01 -2.25 -59.47
CA THR A 587 32.40 -0.99 -60.14
C THR A 587 33.91 -0.89 -60.34
N MET A 588 34.72 -1.41 -59.42
CA MET A 588 36.18 -1.49 -59.59
C MET A 588 36.61 -2.53 -60.64
N SER A 589 35.89 -3.65 -60.75
CA SER A 589 36.14 -4.63 -61.82
C SER A 589 35.73 -4.16 -63.22
N MET A 590 34.73 -3.28 -63.35
CA MET A 590 34.29 -2.73 -64.65
C MET A 590 35.09 -1.49 -65.09
N SER A 591 35.89 -0.90 -64.20
CA SER A 591 36.67 0.32 -64.52
C SER A 591 38.06 0.05 -65.10
N SER A 592 38.46 -1.22 -65.28
CA SER A 592 39.77 -1.59 -65.82
C SER A 592 39.76 -2.00 -67.31
N GLU A 593 38.63 -1.94 -68.00
CA GLU A 593 38.51 -2.33 -69.41
C GLU A 593 37.88 -1.20 -70.26
N SER A 594 38.62 -0.11 -70.49
CA SER A 594 38.25 0.86 -71.55
C SER A 594 39.43 1.61 -72.16
N SER A 595 40.09 0.96 -73.13
CA SER A 595 40.72 1.56 -74.32
C SER A 595 41.40 0.41 -75.07
N THR A 596 41.04 -0.01 -76.28
CA THR A 596 41.09 0.72 -77.55
C THR A 596 40.36 -0.17 -78.57
N GLY A 597 39.26 0.26 -79.19
CA GLY A 597 39.22 0.59 -80.62
C GLY A 597 39.98 -0.38 -81.54
N ASP A 598 39.32 -1.26 -82.27
CA ASP A 598 38.95 -1.03 -83.68
C ASP A 598 38.23 -2.28 -84.28
N SER A 599 37.69 -2.07 -85.46
CA SER A 599 36.53 -2.69 -86.09
C SER A 599 36.82 -3.89 -87.02
N CYS A 600 35.73 -4.56 -87.42
CA CYS A 600 35.50 -5.30 -88.68
C CYS A 600 35.68 -6.84 -88.75
N SER A 601 34.52 -7.51 -88.88
CA SER A 601 34.09 -8.45 -89.95
C SER A 601 34.89 -9.71 -90.29
N MET A 602 34.16 -10.84 -90.18
CA MET A 602 34.14 -12.07 -91.01
C MET A 602 35.21 -12.27 -92.09
N GLY A 603 35.85 -13.46 -92.09
CA GLY A 603 36.40 -14.09 -93.30
C GLY A 603 37.59 -15.03 -93.07
N ASP A 604 37.30 -16.34 -93.14
CA ASP A 604 38.08 -17.49 -93.67
C ASP A 604 39.61 -17.63 -93.54
N ASP A 605 39.97 -18.84 -93.08
CA ASP A 605 41.00 -19.76 -93.57
C ASP A 605 42.43 -19.28 -93.87
N SER A 606 43.38 -19.77 -93.08
CA SER A 606 44.42 -20.67 -93.60
C SER A 606 45.24 -21.32 -92.49
N GLU A 607 45.43 -22.62 -92.68
CA GLU A 607 46.21 -23.55 -91.88
C GLU A 607 47.65 -23.07 -91.62
N GLY A 608 48.08 -23.21 -90.37
CA GLY A 608 49.44 -22.98 -89.92
C GLY A 608 49.69 -23.80 -88.66
N GLU A 609 49.94 -25.10 -88.85
CA GLU A 609 50.42 -26.00 -87.80
C GLU A 609 51.66 -25.41 -87.12
N THR A 610 51.57 -25.11 -85.83
CA THR A 610 52.72 -25.17 -84.89
C THR A 610 52.21 -25.41 -83.47
N PRO A 611 53.04 -26.05 -82.62
CA PRO A 611 52.60 -27.18 -81.84
C PRO A 611 52.15 -26.81 -80.43
N VAL A 612 51.32 -27.70 -79.89
CA VAL A 612 51.01 -27.88 -78.46
C VAL A 612 52.30 -27.83 -77.63
N THR A 613 52.63 -26.66 -77.09
CA THR A 613 53.52 -26.58 -75.93
C THR A 613 52.68 -26.97 -74.72
N ARG A 614 52.73 -28.26 -74.38
CA ARG A 614 52.49 -28.73 -73.02
C ARG A 614 53.31 -27.84 -72.10
N ALA A 615 52.66 -26.92 -71.40
CA ALA A 615 53.21 -26.40 -70.17
C ALA A 615 53.36 -27.62 -69.26
N GLU A 616 54.59 -28.12 -69.12
CA GLU A 616 54.98 -28.93 -67.98
C GLU A 616 54.72 -28.05 -66.75
N GLY A 617 53.51 -28.15 -66.22
CA GLY A 617 53.17 -27.54 -64.93
C GLY A 617 54.05 -28.22 -63.91
N ASP A 618 54.92 -27.45 -63.25
CA ASP A 618 55.82 -27.94 -62.22
C ASP A 618 55.04 -28.88 -61.26
N PRO A 619 55.50 -30.13 -61.05
CA PRO A 619 54.80 -31.10 -60.20
C PRO A 619 54.61 -30.56 -58.76
N SER A 620 55.44 -29.61 -58.34
CA SER A 620 55.34 -28.86 -57.07
C SER A 620 54.06 -28.01 -56.99
N VAL A 621 53.68 -27.30 -58.05
CA VAL A 621 52.50 -26.41 -58.04
C VAL A 621 51.20 -27.23 -58.02
N ILE A 622 51.19 -28.35 -58.76
CA ILE A 622 50.06 -29.29 -58.75
C ILE A 622 49.92 -29.93 -57.35
N GLN A 623 51.05 -30.28 -56.71
CA GLN A 623 51.07 -30.81 -55.35
C GLN A 623 50.59 -29.80 -54.30
N GLU A 624 51.00 -28.52 -54.40
CA GLU A 624 50.52 -27.45 -53.53
C GLU A 624 49.02 -27.18 -53.72
N LEU A 625 48.51 -27.24 -54.95
CA LEU A 625 47.08 -27.11 -55.24
C LEU A 625 46.29 -28.27 -54.60
N MET A 626 46.77 -29.51 -54.73
CA MET A 626 46.15 -30.67 -54.08
C MET A 626 46.14 -30.55 -52.55
N GLN A 627 47.25 -30.10 -51.94
CA GLN A 627 47.32 -29.84 -50.51
C GLN A 627 46.38 -28.69 -50.08
N SER A 628 46.25 -27.66 -50.91
CA SER A 628 45.30 -26.56 -50.67
C SER A 628 43.85 -27.04 -50.72
N PHE A 629 43.53 -27.93 -51.66
CA PHE A 629 42.21 -28.53 -51.78
C PHE A 629 41.90 -29.43 -50.57
N ALA A 630 42.87 -30.25 -50.12
CA ALA A 630 42.75 -31.08 -48.92
C ALA A 630 42.53 -30.24 -47.65
N ARG A 631 43.26 -29.13 -47.49
CA ARG A 631 43.03 -28.18 -46.38
C ARG A 631 41.65 -27.52 -46.48
N SER A 632 41.20 -27.19 -47.69
CA SER A 632 39.86 -26.62 -47.90
C SER A 632 38.75 -27.61 -47.57
N SER A 633 38.91 -28.91 -47.90
CA SER A 633 37.94 -29.94 -47.53
C SER A 633 37.92 -30.17 -46.02
N GLU A 634 39.08 -30.24 -45.37
CA GLU A 634 39.16 -30.38 -43.91
C GLU A 634 38.52 -29.18 -43.20
N LEU A 635 38.72 -27.97 -43.72
CA LEU A 635 38.06 -26.77 -43.19
C LEU A 635 36.54 -26.84 -43.37
N ARG A 636 36.04 -27.32 -44.53
CA ARG A 636 34.61 -27.54 -44.75
C ARG A 636 34.04 -28.56 -43.78
N ASP A 637 34.72 -29.69 -43.58
CA ASP A 637 34.28 -30.73 -42.64
C ASP A 637 34.25 -30.18 -41.21
N ARG A 638 35.25 -29.38 -40.82
CA ARG A 638 35.29 -28.74 -39.50
C ARG A 638 34.19 -27.71 -39.32
N ILE A 639 33.87 -26.91 -40.34
CA ILE A 639 32.72 -25.99 -40.33
C ILE A 639 31.43 -26.79 -40.19
N GLN A 640 31.26 -27.90 -40.91
CA GLN A 640 30.07 -28.75 -40.82
C GLN A 640 29.90 -29.34 -39.41
N VAL A 641 30.98 -29.77 -38.77
CA VAL A 641 30.96 -30.25 -37.37
C VAL A 641 30.61 -29.12 -36.40
N LEU A 642 31.14 -27.90 -36.61
CA LEU A 642 30.79 -26.76 -35.77
C LEU A 642 29.33 -26.33 -35.94
N LEU A 643 28.79 -26.36 -37.16
CA LEU A 643 27.39 -26.04 -37.42
C LEU A 643 26.45 -27.05 -36.74
N THR A 644 26.74 -28.34 -36.87
CA THR A 644 25.93 -29.40 -36.22
C THR A 644 26.04 -29.33 -34.70
N ALA A 645 27.23 -29.02 -34.15
CA ALA A 645 27.41 -28.79 -32.71
C ALA A 645 26.63 -27.56 -32.21
N LEU A 646 26.62 -26.47 -32.99
CA LEU A 646 25.87 -25.25 -32.67
C LEU A 646 24.36 -25.49 -32.76
N GLU A 647 23.88 -26.22 -33.78
CA GLU A 647 22.47 -26.60 -33.89
C GLU A 647 22.02 -27.47 -32.72
N LYS A 648 22.86 -28.43 -32.29
CA LYS A 648 22.60 -29.24 -31.10
C LYS A 648 22.56 -28.36 -29.84
N SER A 649 23.56 -27.50 -29.63
CA SER A 649 23.57 -26.58 -28.48
C SER A 649 22.38 -25.62 -28.50
N MET A 650 21.90 -25.21 -29.67
CA MET A 650 20.71 -24.37 -29.81
C MET A 650 19.45 -25.12 -29.41
N LYS A 651 19.29 -26.39 -29.85
CA LYS A 651 18.19 -27.27 -29.44
C LYS A 651 18.20 -27.51 -27.93
N ASP A 652 19.36 -27.79 -27.35
CA ASP A 652 19.54 -27.97 -25.91
C ASP A 652 19.22 -26.67 -25.13
N SER A 653 19.63 -25.51 -25.64
CA SER A 653 19.29 -24.22 -25.03
C SER A 653 17.79 -23.90 -25.12
N ASN A 654 17.13 -24.29 -26.22
CA ASN A 654 15.71 -24.07 -26.44
C ASN A 654 14.86 -25.01 -25.58
N SER A 655 15.25 -26.28 -25.43
CA SER A 655 14.58 -27.22 -24.53
C SER A 655 14.74 -26.78 -23.07
N GLN A 656 15.91 -26.29 -22.67
CA GLN A 656 16.12 -25.71 -21.34
C GLN A 656 15.25 -24.47 -21.10
N LYS A 657 15.10 -23.58 -22.10
CA LYS A 657 14.18 -22.44 -22.01
C LYS A 657 12.74 -22.89 -21.85
N LEU A 658 12.27 -23.86 -22.64
CA LEU A 658 10.92 -24.39 -22.53
C LEU A 658 10.65 -24.99 -21.14
N GLN A 659 11.61 -25.76 -20.61
CA GLN A 659 11.55 -26.29 -19.24
C GLN A 659 11.50 -25.18 -18.20
N SER A 660 12.31 -24.12 -18.34
CA SER A 660 12.30 -22.99 -17.40
C SER A 660 10.96 -22.24 -17.40
N VAL A 661 10.33 -22.09 -18.56
CA VAL A 661 8.99 -21.50 -18.69
C VAL A 661 7.96 -22.41 -18.02
N GLN A 662 8.02 -23.72 -18.26
CA GLN A 662 7.10 -24.68 -17.64
C GLN A 662 7.20 -24.66 -16.10
N ILE A 663 8.42 -24.71 -15.56
CA ILE A 663 8.65 -24.62 -14.10
C ILE A 663 8.10 -23.30 -13.57
N THR A 664 8.33 -22.19 -14.27
CA THR A 664 7.81 -20.88 -13.86
C THR A 664 6.27 -20.87 -13.85
N THR A 665 5.62 -21.46 -14.85
CA THR A 665 4.15 -21.56 -14.89
C THR A 665 3.60 -22.46 -13.78
N ASP A 666 4.29 -23.56 -13.45
CA ASP A 666 3.88 -24.45 -12.37
C ASP A 666 4.07 -23.79 -10.98
N ILE A 667 5.13 -22.99 -10.80
CA ILE A 667 5.32 -22.15 -9.62
C ILE A 667 4.17 -21.15 -9.48
N PHE A 668 3.78 -20.45 -10.55
CA PHE A 668 2.65 -19.52 -10.48
C PHE A 668 1.33 -20.23 -10.16
N ARG A 669 1.08 -21.41 -10.73
CA ARG A 669 -0.10 -22.21 -10.44
C ARG A 669 -0.15 -22.63 -8.97
N THR A 670 0.94 -23.19 -8.45
CA THR A 670 1.03 -23.60 -7.04
C THR A 670 0.90 -22.43 -6.06
N HIS A 671 1.46 -21.26 -6.37
CA HIS A 671 1.25 -20.06 -5.57
C HIS A 671 -0.22 -19.60 -5.59
N SER A 672 -0.88 -19.63 -6.75
CA SER A 672 -2.31 -19.30 -6.87
C SER A 672 -3.16 -20.25 -6.02
N ASP A 673 -2.92 -21.56 -6.12
CA ASP A 673 -3.63 -22.58 -5.35
C ASP A 673 -3.41 -22.41 -3.83
N LEU A 674 -2.17 -22.10 -3.42
CA LEU A 674 -1.82 -21.83 -2.03
C LEU A 674 -2.54 -20.58 -1.49
N ILE A 675 -2.58 -19.49 -2.26
CA ILE A 675 -3.30 -18.27 -1.89
C ILE A 675 -4.80 -18.55 -1.75
N PHE A 676 -5.38 -19.32 -2.68
CA PHE A 676 -6.78 -19.71 -2.60
C PHE A 676 -7.07 -20.58 -1.37
N ALA A 677 -6.21 -21.57 -1.09
CA ALA A 677 -6.31 -22.41 0.10
C ALA A 677 -6.21 -21.59 1.40
N TYR A 678 -5.29 -20.63 1.47
CA TYR A 678 -5.14 -19.71 2.59
C TYR A 678 -6.37 -18.82 2.79
N LYS A 679 -6.91 -18.24 1.70
CA LYS A 679 -8.14 -17.43 1.78
C LYS A 679 -9.32 -18.25 2.28
N ASN A 680 -9.44 -19.49 1.81
CA ASN A 680 -10.51 -20.40 2.24
C ASN A 680 -10.36 -20.83 3.70
N SER A 681 -9.13 -21.12 4.17
CA SER A 681 -8.91 -21.46 5.57
C SER A 681 -9.18 -20.26 6.48
N LYS A 682 -8.71 -19.05 6.11
CA LYS A 682 -9.02 -17.80 6.81
C LYS A 682 -10.52 -17.57 6.92
N LYS A 683 -11.27 -17.77 5.84
CA LYS A 683 -12.75 -17.68 5.85
C LYS A 683 -13.38 -18.69 6.80
N LYS A 684 -12.95 -19.96 6.76
CA LYS A 684 -13.43 -21.00 7.69
C LYS A 684 -13.18 -20.63 9.16
N TYR A 685 -12.01 -20.07 9.48
CA TYR A 685 -11.71 -19.62 10.85
C TYR A 685 -12.56 -18.42 11.27
N LYS A 686 -12.79 -17.46 10.36
CA LYS A 686 -13.71 -16.34 10.60
C LYS A 686 -15.13 -16.84 10.88
N ASP A 687 -15.65 -17.74 10.04
CA ASP A 687 -16.98 -18.34 10.21
C ASP A 687 -17.09 -19.13 11.53
N GLN A 688 -16.02 -19.82 11.95
CA GLN A 688 -15.97 -20.51 13.25
C GLN A 688 -15.99 -19.54 14.43
N LEU A 689 -15.26 -18.43 14.32
CA LEU A 689 -15.21 -17.40 15.35
C LEU A 689 -16.56 -16.69 15.50
N GLU A 690 -17.24 -16.38 14.38
CA GLU A 690 -18.60 -15.82 14.38
C GLU A 690 -19.61 -16.79 15.02
N LYS A 691 -19.49 -18.10 14.75
CA LYS A 691 -20.32 -19.14 15.42
C LYS A 691 -20.07 -19.21 16.92
N LEU A 692 -18.83 -19.13 17.38
CA LEU A 692 -18.51 -19.11 18.81
C LEU A 692 -18.98 -17.81 19.48
N GLN A 693 -18.84 -16.67 18.81
CA GLN A 693 -19.34 -15.39 19.32
C GLN A 693 -20.86 -15.40 19.46
N THR A 694 -21.60 -15.91 18.46
CA THR A 694 -23.06 -16.03 18.53
C THR A 694 -23.52 -16.99 19.63
N GLN A 695 -22.82 -18.11 19.83
CA GLN A 695 -23.06 -19.01 20.96
C GLN A 695 -22.80 -18.33 22.32
N MET A 696 -21.67 -17.64 22.47
CA MET A 696 -21.37 -16.89 23.70
C MET A 696 -22.39 -15.78 23.96
N ALA A 697 -22.85 -15.09 22.92
CA ALA A 697 -23.87 -14.06 23.03
C ALA A 697 -25.20 -14.65 23.55
N SER A 698 -25.66 -15.76 22.97
CA SER A 698 -26.86 -16.47 23.41
C SER A 698 -26.74 -16.99 24.85
N MET A 699 -25.60 -17.58 25.22
CA MET A 699 -25.33 -18.00 26.60
C MET A 699 -25.33 -16.82 27.57
N SER A 700 -24.74 -15.68 27.17
CA SER A 700 -24.71 -14.47 28.00
C SER A 700 -26.10 -13.86 28.18
N GLU A 701 -26.98 -13.97 27.18
CA GLU A 701 -28.37 -13.51 27.24
C GLU A 701 -29.18 -14.40 28.18
N GLN A 702 -29.04 -15.73 28.08
CA GLN A 702 -29.67 -16.67 29.02
C GLN A 702 -29.23 -16.42 30.47
N HIS A 703 -27.92 -16.24 30.71
CA HIS A 703 -27.44 -15.90 32.06
C HIS A 703 -28.00 -14.56 32.57
N LYS A 704 -28.17 -13.56 31.70
CA LYS A 704 -28.80 -12.28 32.08
C LYS A 704 -30.27 -12.48 32.46
N GLU A 705 -31.01 -13.29 31.70
CA GLU A 705 -32.41 -13.63 31.99
C GLU A 705 -32.56 -14.39 33.31
N GLU A 706 -31.68 -15.36 33.59
CA GLU A 706 -31.65 -16.10 34.85
C GLU A 706 -31.35 -15.18 36.03
N ILE A 707 -30.34 -14.31 35.92
CA ILE A 707 -30.01 -13.31 36.95
C ILE A 707 -31.20 -12.37 37.17
N HIS A 708 -31.89 -11.95 36.10
CA HIS A 708 -33.07 -11.10 36.20
C HIS A 708 -34.22 -11.81 36.94
N CYS A 709 -34.48 -13.08 36.63
CA CYS A 709 -35.50 -13.89 37.30
C CYS A 709 -35.17 -14.10 38.79
N LEU A 710 -33.91 -14.38 39.12
CA LEU A 710 -33.47 -14.53 40.51
C LEU A 710 -33.60 -13.22 41.29
N LYS A 711 -33.21 -12.08 40.71
CA LYS A 711 -33.41 -10.75 41.31
C LYS A 711 -34.89 -10.47 41.59
N GLN A 712 -35.77 -10.78 40.64
CA GLN A 712 -37.21 -10.59 40.82
C GLN A 712 -37.77 -11.50 41.93
N ASN A 713 -37.30 -12.74 42.04
CA ASN A 713 -37.71 -13.66 43.11
C ASN A 713 -37.21 -13.20 44.49
N ILE A 714 -35.98 -12.72 44.60
CA ILE A 714 -35.45 -12.12 45.84
C ILE A 714 -36.33 -10.93 46.24
N GLN A 715 -36.65 -10.04 45.30
CA GLN A 715 -37.52 -8.88 45.58
C GLN A 715 -38.90 -9.31 46.08
N ARG A 716 -39.53 -10.32 45.45
CA ARG A 716 -40.82 -10.88 45.93
C ARG A 716 -40.70 -11.47 47.33
N LEU A 717 -39.62 -12.17 47.63
CA LEU A 717 -39.38 -12.75 48.96
C LEU A 717 -39.17 -11.66 50.02
N GLU A 718 -38.44 -10.60 49.70
CA GLU A 718 -38.27 -9.44 50.58
C GLU A 718 -39.61 -8.72 50.84
N GLU A 719 -40.46 -8.56 49.82
CA GLU A 719 -41.81 -8.00 49.96
C GLU A 719 -42.68 -8.87 50.88
N CYS A 720 -42.67 -10.18 50.70
CA CYS A 720 -43.37 -11.14 51.58
C CYS A 720 -42.84 -11.10 53.01
N GLN A 721 -41.53 -10.98 53.21
CA GLN A 721 -40.93 -10.88 54.54
C GLN A 721 -41.31 -9.57 55.23
N LYS A 722 -41.27 -8.43 54.51
CA LYS A 722 -41.74 -7.14 55.02
C LYS A 722 -43.22 -7.17 55.40
N ALA A 723 -44.07 -7.81 54.59
CA ALA A 723 -45.48 -7.98 54.90
C ALA A 723 -45.70 -8.83 56.17
N LYS A 724 -44.93 -9.90 56.35
CA LYS A 724 -45.01 -10.77 57.53
C LYS A 724 -44.57 -10.04 58.82
N ILE A 725 -43.48 -9.28 58.76
CA ILE A 725 -43.01 -8.46 59.88
C ILE A 725 -44.05 -7.39 60.25
N SER A 726 -44.69 -6.76 59.26
CA SER A 726 -45.74 -5.76 59.52
C SER A 726 -47.01 -6.35 60.14
N GLY A 727 -47.34 -7.62 59.84
CA GLY A 727 -48.48 -8.33 60.41
C GLY A 727 -48.26 -8.80 61.86
N GLU A 728 -47.02 -9.11 62.25
CA GLU A 728 -46.69 -9.51 63.63
C GLU A 728 -46.64 -8.32 64.60
N THR A 729 -46.44 -7.09 64.13
CA THR A 729 -46.55 -5.85 64.94
C THR A 729 -47.99 -5.37 65.21
N LEU A 730 -49.01 -6.04 64.65
CA LEU A 730 -50.43 -5.66 64.78
C LEU A 730 -51.25 -6.61 65.66
N ILE A 731 -50.60 -7.55 66.35
CA ILE A 731 -51.17 -8.40 67.41
C ILE A 731 -50.53 -7.99 68.73
#